data_AF-A0A2G9RFW4-F1
#
_entry.id   AF-A0A2G9RFW4-F1
#
_cell.length_a   1.000
_cell.length_b   1.000
_cell.length_c   1.000
_cell.angle_alpha   90.00
_cell.angle_beta   90.00
_cell.angle_gamma   90.00
#
_symmetry.space_group_name_H-M   'P 1'
#
loop_
_entity.id
_entity.type
_entity.pdbx_description
1 polymer ?
#
loop_
_entity_poly.entity_id
_entity_poly.type
_entity_poly.pdbx_seq_one_letter_code
_entity_poly.pdbx_strand_id
1 'polypeptide(L)'
;MCQALLEKGANPTIQNQDKESFIFTLLRRSATENIELLITLALQYQPDLLSRNSEQQMVFLKDRPLPFPVMEAGNPVMEAGNSVLEVGNHVMEVGTQSGKPRKKVKLFICGHSGVGKTTFVNTLKETGLLSKFQYYFNGTESPPSTQGVSCSETNLKDGSLVIWDFAGQMEYCFTHSLLLNTSGPNTIYCVVFSLKGIESDLHGAQKQAIDQMIFWLRFLSLAYNPDSLPHVIIIGSHLDTLPEENHMLIAQRFYENVMKRETELFNCFQKQFFPINCKKKTDVEPIKDVLEIIVAKTKQEPKPKICQLVMEHLGLQRVRFQRWQKFIESITQWLAARGCQPVCPPTLLTAVEYLHNISELLYLPQYGPSRIISSVSCDSTSPVPSGVIILDMNWLLQKIFARFGNFALSPASGTNKQLWSFEEVVGALSLNDGEGDAEAALELLETLELILRTTEGDYVVPAWLKRGGLQRRRWENLRGVVYRWRNDSRIFFSHFFVGRLQIQLIRIFGKDKCKLWKEGALLVTEAQVRIEVSEDKRSLYLIGCWGDKDKDGDCYNLLEKIEKEVETLLRNGWDQSCEKLYLCPIELRDITEASCTNCDKEQQLSMQSGITREIKGYSFEEILNAEINNGSLCGSNIRTWEVLFPQHDTRILRHLGWNCNTRFIEGSTLKKLYHLLDEIHPTGHDWRWLAELLGKATISIVKQIEEEATKKGLSPTSLVLNRYPVTISQLKQSLSIMKREDCLPEIEKMMIRFNST
;
A
#
# COMPACT_ATOMS: atom_id res chain seq x y z
N MET A 1 -19.24 -32.88 -35.59
CA MET A 1 -18.48 -31.79 -34.91
C MET A 1 -18.04 -30.69 -35.86
N CYS A 2 -17.28 -30.98 -36.93
CA CYS A 2 -16.84 -29.93 -37.88
C CYS A 2 -18.01 -29.12 -38.47
N GLN A 3 -19.10 -29.79 -38.82
CA GLN A 3 -20.32 -29.13 -39.31
C GLN A 3 -20.97 -28.22 -38.24
N ALA A 4 -21.02 -28.67 -36.98
CA ALA A 4 -21.54 -27.86 -35.86
C ALA A 4 -20.66 -26.65 -35.51
N LEU A 5 -19.33 -26.77 -35.69
CA LEU A 5 -18.39 -25.66 -35.49
C LEU A 5 -18.52 -24.62 -36.61
N LEU A 6 -18.67 -25.06 -37.86
CA LEU A 6 -18.91 -24.16 -39.00
C LEU A 6 -20.26 -23.45 -38.90
N GLU A 7 -21.33 -24.15 -38.50
CA GLU A 7 -22.65 -23.56 -38.27
C GLU A 7 -22.68 -22.54 -37.11
N LYS A 8 -21.70 -22.60 -36.20
CA LYS A 8 -21.53 -21.64 -35.10
C LYS A 8 -20.48 -20.56 -35.37
N GLY A 9 -20.02 -20.43 -36.62
CA GLY A 9 -19.18 -19.32 -37.09
C GLY A 9 -17.67 -19.53 -36.95
N ALA A 10 -17.20 -20.76 -36.71
CA ALA A 10 -15.77 -21.05 -36.70
C ALA A 10 -15.17 -20.81 -38.09
N ASN A 11 -14.08 -20.04 -38.18
CA ASN A 11 -13.45 -19.72 -39.45
C ASN A 11 -12.57 -20.90 -39.96
N PRO A 12 -12.93 -21.56 -41.09
CA PRO A 12 -12.19 -22.71 -41.62
C PRO A 12 -10.80 -22.39 -42.16
N THR A 13 -10.45 -21.11 -42.30
CA THR A 13 -9.17 -20.66 -42.86
C THR A 13 -8.08 -20.48 -41.82
N ILE A 14 -8.38 -20.62 -40.52
CA ILE A 14 -7.37 -20.54 -39.46
C ILE A 14 -6.44 -21.75 -39.60
N GLN A 15 -5.15 -21.45 -39.75
CA GLN A 15 -4.09 -22.43 -39.90
C GLN A 15 -3.27 -22.53 -38.61
N ASN A 16 -2.81 -23.73 -38.29
CA ASN A 16 -1.85 -23.94 -37.21
C ASN A 16 -0.43 -23.49 -37.61
N GLN A 17 0.54 -23.65 -36.71
CA GLN A 17 1.95 -23.28 -36.96
C GLN A 17 2.57 -24.03 -38.15
N ASP A 18 2.00 -25.18 -38.54
CA ASP A 18 2.39 -25.99 -39.70
C ASP A 18 1.60 -25.64 -40.98
N LYS A 19 0.85 -24.53 -40.98
CA LYS A 19 -0.02 -24.05 -42.07
C LYS A 19 -1.18 -24.99 -42.45
N GLU A 20 -1.53 -25.95 -41.60
CA GLU A 20 -2.67 -26.84 -41.83
C GLU A 20 -3.96 -26.21 -41.27
N SER A 21 -5.05 -26.27 -42.05
CA SER A 21 -6.37 -25.90 -41.53
C SER A 21 -6.89 -26.97 -40.58
N PHE A 22 -7.72 -26.58 -39.62
CA PHE A 22 -8.26 -27.53 -38.62
C PHE A 22 -9.01 -28.72 -39.28
N ILE A 23 -9.59 -28.50 -40.48
CA ILE A 23 -10.27 -29.54 -41.26
C ILE A 23 -9.28 -30.58 -41.79
N PHE A 24 -8.09 -30.16 -42.25
CA PHE A 24 -7.06 -31.04 -42.78
C PHE A 24 -6.39 -31.88 -41.68
N THR A 25 -6.13 -31.28 -40.52
CA THR A 25 -5.59 -31.99 -39.35
C THR A 25 -6.55 -33.07 -38.83
N LEU A 26 -7.86 -32.84 -38.95
CA LEU A 26 -8.93 -33.81 -38.61
C LEU A 26 -9.01 -34.98 -39.60
N LEU A 27 -8.84 -34.74 -40.90
CA LEU A 27 -8.90 -35.78 -41.93
C LEU A 27 -7.66 -36.68 -41.94
N ARG A 28 -6.51 -36.17 -41.48
CA ARG A 28 -5.22 -36.88 -41.50
C ARG A 28 -5.07 -37.90 -40.36
N ARG A 29 -5.85 -37.78 -39.28
CA ARG A 29 -5.76 -38.68 -38.11
C ARG A 29 -7.03 -39.52 -38.00
N SER A 30 -6.87 -40.81 -38.28
CA SER A 30 -7.93 -41.81 -38.20
C SER A 30 -8.63 -41.78 -36.84
N ALA A 31 -9.95 -41.77 -36.91
CA ALA A 31 -10.89 -41.62 -35.81
C ALA A 31 -10.66 -42.67 -34.70
N THR A 32 -10.28 -42.20 -33.50
CA THR A 32 -10.77 -42.62 -32.17
C THR A 32 -9.97 -41.96 -31.05
N GLU A 33 -8.72 -41.57 -31.29
CA GLU A 33 -7.85 -40.99 -30.26
C GLU A 33 -7.67 -39.49 -30.46
N ASN A 34 -8.40 -38.70 -29.66
CA ASN A 34 -8.18 -37.29 -29.29
C ASN A 34 -9.43 -36.40 -29.39
N ILE A 35 -10.48 -36.80 -28.66
CA ILE A 35 -11.55 -35.89 -28.27
C ILE A 35 -11.00 -34.74 -27.38
N GLU A 36 -9.95 -35.01 -26.57
CA GLU A 36 -9.30 -33.99 -25.72
C GLU A 36 -8.64 -32.85 -26.51
N LEU A 37 -7.98 -33.14 -27.63
CA LEU A 37 -7.38 -32.09 -28.46
C LEU A 37 -8.45 -31.20 -29.11
N LEU A 38 -9.58 -31.79 -29.50
CA LEU A 38 -10.75 -31.07 -30.02
C LEU A 38 -11.43 -30.21 -28.93
N ILE A 39 -11.53 -30.71 -27.71
CA ILE A 39 -12.04 -29.94 -26.55
C ILE A 39 -11.08 -28.79 -26.21
N THR A 40 -9.78 -29.03 -26.24
CA THR A 40 -8.76 -28.01 -25.93
C THR A 40 -8.76 -26.90 -26.97
N LEU A 41 -8.86 -27.25 -28.27
CA LEU A 41 -8.98 -26.26 -29.34
C LEU A 41 -10.34 -25.54 -29.30
N ALA A 42 -11.43 -26.20 -28.93
CA ALA A 42 -12.72 -25.53 -28.74
C ALA A 42 -12.70 -24.53 -27.57
N LEU A 43 -12.11 -24.91 -26.43
CA LEU A 43 -11.97 -24.06 -25.24
C LEU A 43 -11.04 -22.86 -25.46
N GLN A 44 -10.04 -23.00 -26.34
CA GLN A 44 -9.10 -21.93 -26.65
C GLN A 44 -9.74 -20.80 -27.48
N TYR A 45 -10.80 -21.09 -28.24
CA TYR A 45 -11.45 -20.11 -29.12
C TYR A 45 -12.84 -19.68 -28.66
N GLN A 46 -13.59 -20.50 -27.89
CA GLN A 46 -14.84 -20.09 -27.21
C GLN A 46 -15.08 -20.96 -25.94
N PRO A 47 -14.83 -20.43 -24.72
CA PRO A 47 -15.01 -21.19 -23.47
C PRO A 47 -16.46 -21.57 -23.14
N ASP A 48 -17.44 -20.92 -23.77
CA ASP A 48 -18.85 -20.96 -23.36
C ASP A 48 -19.66 -22.16 -23.89
N LEU A 49 -19.02 -23.12 -24.59
CA LEU A 49 -19.70 -24.20 -25.31
C LEU A 49 -19.90 -25.52 -24.52
N LEU A 50 -19.35 -25.63 -23.31
CA LEU A 50 -19.42 -26.84 -22.49
C LEU A 50 -19.88 -26.52 -21.06
N SER A 51 -20.75 -27.36 -20.51
CA SER A 51 -21.12 -27.33 -19.10
C SER A 51 -20.93 -28.71 -18.46
N ARG A 52 -20.69 -28.75 -17.15
CA ARG A 52 -20.66 -30.00 -16.40
C ARG A 52 -22.07 -30.36 -15.96
N ASN A 53 -22.49 -31.59 -16.23
CA ASN A 53 -23.74 -32.10 -15.66
C ASN A 53 -23.56 -32.38 -14.15
N SER A 54 -24.64 -32.77 -13.48
CA SER A 54 -24.66 -33.09 -12.04
C SER A 54 -23.75 -34.25 -11.64
N GLU A 55 -23.25 -35.04 -12.60
CA GLU A 55 -22.29 -36.13 -12.41
C GLU A 55 -20.85 -35.71 -12.78
N GLN A 56 -20.61 -34.41 -12.96
CA GLN A 56 -19.33 -33.80 -13.36
C GLN A 56 -18.77 -34.20 -14.74
N GLN A 57 -19.59 -34.80 -15.61
CA GLN A 57 -19.20 -35.08 -16.99
C GLN A 57 -19.42 -33.85 -17.89
N MET A 58 -18.51 -33.62 -18.84
CA MET A 58 -18.57 -32.50 -19.78
C MET A 58 -19.58 -32.78 -20.89
N VAL A 59 -20.60 -31.93 -21.02
CA VAL A 59 -21.68 -32.09 -22.02
C VAL A 59 -21.86 -30.79 -22.82
N PHE A 60 -22.13 -30.92 -24.12
CA PHE A 60 -22.43 -29.79 -25.01
C PHE A 60 -23.78 -29.13 -24.66
N LEU A 61 -23.79 -27.81 -24.56
CA LEU A 61 -25.02 -27.01 -24.39
C LEU A 61 -25.89 -27.12 -25.66
N LYS A 62 -26.95 -27.93 -25.59
CA LYS A 62 -28.02 -27.91 -26.59
C LYS A 62 -29.15 -27.00 -26.12
N ASP A 63 -29.36 -25.95 -26.92
CA ASP A 63 -30.57 -25.14 -27.10
C ASP A 63 -31.13 -24.35 -25.90
N ARG A 64 -31.03 -23.02 -25.98
CA ARG A 64 -32.18 -22.14 -25.69
C ARG A 64 -32.28 -20.99 -26.70
N PRO A 65 -33.46 -20.73 -27.29
CA PRO A 65 -33.79 -19.49 -27.97
C PRO A 65 -34.20 -18.40 -26.95
N LEU A 66 -33.91 -17.14 -27.27
CA LEU A 66 -34.61 -15.95 -26.73
C LEU A 66 -35.96 -15.80 -27.47
N PRO A 67 -37.03 -15.16 -26.93
CA PRO A 67 -37.06 -14.07 -25.93
C PRO A 67 -38.17 -14.18 -24.83
N PHE A 68 -38.20 -13.19 -23.90
CA PHE A 68 -39.24 -12.89 -22.87
C PHE A 68 -40.72 -12.97 -23.39
N PRO A 69 -41.84 -13.06 -22.59
CA PRO A 69 -42.08 -12.45 -21.25
C PRO A 69 -43.12 -13.13 -20.26
N VAL A 70 -43.32 -12.51 -19.07
CA VAL A 70 -44.55 -12.42 -18.20
C VAL A 70 -45.09 -13.63 -17.36
N MET A 71 -45.26 -13.33 -16.05
CA MET A 71 -46.20 -13.77 -14.97
C MET A 71 -46.51 -15.24 -14.57
N GLU A 72 -46.46 -15.40 -13.24
CA GLU A 72 -47.38 -16.09 -12.29
C GLU A 72 -47.32 -17.61 -11.96
N ALA A 73 -47.15 -17.82 -10.64
CA ALA A 73 -47.82 -18.75 -9.72
C ALA A 73 -47.60 -20.27 -9.79
N GLY A 74 -47.29 -20.85 -8.61
CA GLY A 74 -47.59 -22.25 -8.29
C GLY A 74 -46.57 -22.95 -7.39
N ASN A 75 -46.78 -22.93 -6.07
CA ASN A 75 -46.24 -23.88 -5.08
C ASN A 75 -46.80 -25.31 -5.33
N PRO A 76 -46.46 -26.43 -4.61
CA PRO A 76 -45.85 -26.51 -3.26
C PRO A 76 -44.95 -27.76 -2.95
N VAL A 77 -44.53 -27.88 -1.66
CA VAL A 77 -44.22 -29.14 -0.88
C VAL A 77 -42.84 -29.81 -1.13
N MET A 78 -41.98 -30.28 -0.21
CA MET A 78 -41.90 -30.47 1.26
C MET A 78 -40.41 -30.72 1.66
N GLU A 79 -40.05 -30.36 2.90
CA GLU A 79 -39.19 -31.04 3.92
C GLU A 79 -37.79 -31.59 3.53
N ALA A 80 -36.73 -31.52 4.35
CA ALA A 80 -36.60 -31.52 5.81
C ALA A 80 -35.22 -30.96 6.27
N GLY A 81 -35.11 -30.54 7.54
CA GLY A 81 -33.81 -30.52 8.25
C GLY A 81 -33.61 -29.37 9.25
N ASN A 82 -34.23 -29.47 10.42
CA ASN A 82 -34.04 -28.58 11.58
C ASN A 82 -32.69 -28.76 12.29
N SER A 83 -32.13 -27.65 12.80
CA SER A 83 -31.52 -27.41 14.14
C SER A 83 -30.67 -26.14 14.01
N VAL A 84 -30.80 -25.06 14.79
CA VAL A 84 -30.92 -24.92 16.24
C VAL A 84 -31.67 -23.60 16.56
N LEU A 85 -32.77 -23.71 17.30
CA LEU A 85 -33.38 -22.67 18.15
C LEU A 85 -32.74 -22.89 19.55
N GLU A 86 -32.30 -21.88 20.30
CA GLU A 86 -33.13 -21.01 21.13
C GLU A 86 -32.17 -20.10 21.95
N VAL A 87 -32.50 -18.81 22.13
CA VAL A 87 -32.60 -18.10 23.42
C VAL A 87 -32.95 -16.64 23.11
N GLY A 88 -34.09 -16.17 23.63
CA GLY A 88 -34.26 -14.75 23.98
C GLY A 88 -35.40 -13.96 23.34
N ASN A 89 -36.64 -14.47 23.34
CA ASN A 89 -37.84 -13.62 23.23
C ASN A 89 -38.22 -13.08 24.60
N HIS A 90 -38.32 -11.75 24.74
CA HIS A 90 -39.44 -11.08 25.42
C HIS A 90 -39.37 -9.55 25.20
N VAL A 91 -40.56 -8.94 25.20
CA VAL A 91 -40.91 -7.52 24.94
C VAL A 91 -41.08 -7.13 23.47
N MET A 92 -42.18 -7.61 22.87
CA MET A 92 -42.92 -6.85 21.85
C MET A 92 -44.30 -6.54 22.42
N GLU A 93 -44.59 -5.26 22.63
CA GLU A 93 -45.88 -4.65 22.29
C GLU A 93 -45.83 -3.13 22.47
N VAL A 94 -46.64 -2.45 21.66
CA VAL A 94 -46.84 -0.99 21.48
C VAL A 94 -45.91 -0.32 20.45
N GLY A 95 -46.47 -0.06 19.27
CA GLY A 95 -45.95 0.94 18.33
C GLY A 95 -46.05 0.59 16.85
N THR A 96 -47.26 0.36 16.32
CA THR A 96 -47.51 0.33 14.87
C THR A 96 -47.25 1.69 14.23
N GLN A 97 -46.11 1.84 13.55
CA GLN A 97 -46.02 2.62 12.32
C GLN A 97 -45.25 1.83 11.27
N SER A 98 -45.95 1.56 10.18
CA SER A 98 -45.53 0.78 9.03
C SER A 98 -44.42 1.51 8.26
N GLY A 99 -43.27 0.86 8.12
CA GLY A 99 -42.24 1.22 7.17
C GLY A 99 -41.08 0.25 7.29
N LYS A 100 -40.82 -0.58 6.26
CA LYS A 100 -39.57 -1.34 6.20
C LYS A 100 -38.41 -0.34 6.36
N PRO A 101 -37.39 -0.62 7.20
CA PRO A 101 -36.25 0.28 7.34
C PRO A 101 -35.62 0.50 5.95
N ARG A 102 -35.56 1.77 5.51
CA ARG A 102 -34.93 2.12 4.23
C ARG A 102 -33.43 1.82 4.32
N LYS A 103 -32.93 1.06 3.35
CA LYS A 103 -31.50 0.71 3.28
C LYS A 103 -30.69 1.96 2.99
N LYS A 104 -29.51 2.11 3.60
CA LYS A 104 -28.54 3.18 3.34
C LYS A 104 -27.26 2.59 2.79
N VAL A 105 -26.82 3.05 1.63
CA VAL A 105 -25.61 2.56 0.94
C VAL A 105 -24.67 3.73 0.65
N LYS A 106 -23.36 3.53 0.87
CA LYS A 106 -22.35 4.54 0.57
C LYS A 106 -21.98 4.49 -0.91
N LEU A 107 -21.93 5.65 -1.55
CA LEU A 107 -21.44 5.80 -2.92
C LEU A 107 -20.25 6.75 -2.94
N PHE A 108 -19.07 6.23 -3.23
CA PHE A 108 -17.84 7.02 -3.30
C PHE A 108 -17.56 7.43 -4.74
N ILE A 109 -17.48 8.73 -5.01
CA ILE A 109 -17.18 9.28 -6.32
C ILE A 109 -15.71 9.69 -6.35
N CYS A 110 -14.91 8.93 -7.10
CA CYS A 110 -13.46 9.05 -7.20
C CYS A 110 -13.06 9.45 -8.62
N GLY A 111 -11.94 10.14 -8.78
CA GLY A 111 -11.47 10.59 -10.10
C GLY A 111 -10.71 11.91 -10.05
N HIS A 112 -9.88 12.17 -11.05
CA HIS A 112 -9.02 13.36 -11.08
C HIS A 112 -9.81 14.68 -11.18
N SER A 113 -9.15 15.81 -10.90
CA SER A 113 -9.78 17.13 -11.00
C SER A 113 -10.23 17.40 -12.43
N GLY A 114 -11.41 18.03 -12.61
CA GLY A 114 -11.93 18.40 -13.92
C GLY A 114 -12.55 17.27 -14.75
N VAL A 115 -12.55 16.01 -14.30
CA VAL A 115 -13.09 14.87 -15.06
C VAL A 115 -14.63 14.76 -15.05
N GLY A 116 -15.36 15.71 -14.49
CA GLY A 116 -16.84 15.71 -14.52
C GLY A 116 -17.56 14.99 -13.38
N LYS A 117 -16.88 14.68 -12.25
CA LYS A 117 -17.49 14.07 -11.05
C LYS A 117 -18.70 14.84 -10.51
N THR A 118 -18.52 16.13 -10.22
CA THR A 118 -19.57 17.00 -9.69
C THR A 118 -20.75 17.12 -10.65
N THR A 119 -20.46 17.20 -11.96
CA THR A 119 -21.50 17.19 -13.01
C THR A 119 -22.32 15.90 -12.97
N PHE A 120 -21.66 14.75 -12.93
CA PHE A 120 -22.32 13.45 -12.81
C PHE A 120 -23.19 13.36 -11.54
N VAL A 121 -22.66 13.77 -10.39
CA VAL A 121 -23.38 13.76 -9.11
C VAL A 121 -24.62 14.66 -9.16
N ASN A 122 -24.49 15.86 -9.74
CA ASN A 122 -25.63 16.76 -9.89
C ASN A 122 -26.70 16.15 -10.77
N THR A 123 -26.35 15.63 -11.96
CA THR A 123 -27.31 14.98 -12.87
C THR A 123 -27.95 13.74 -12.25
N LEU A 124 -27.22 12.95 -11.45
CA LEU A 124 -27.76 11.81 -10.72
C LEU A 124 -28.80 12.22 -9.66
N LYS A 125 -28.60 13.36 -9.00
CA LYS A 125 -29.50 13.90 -7.96
C LYS A 125 -30.76 14.56 -8.52
N GLU A 126 -30.78 14.97 -9.78
CA GLU A 126 -31.90 15.73 -10.37
C GLU A 126 -33.19 14.89 -10.50
N THR A 127 -33.94 14.84 -9.40
CA THR A 127 -35.34 14.41 -9.32
C THR A 127 -36.25 15.63 -9.19
N GLY A 128 -36.42 16.42 -10.25
CA GLY A 128 -37.46 17.46 -10.28
C GLY A 128 -37.30 18.54 -11.35
N LEU A 129 -38.40 19.23 -11.67
CA LEU A 129 -38.45 20.35 -12.64
C LEU A 129 -37.74 21.62 -12.14
N LEU A 130 -37.52 21.77 -10.84
CA LEU A 130 -36.93 22.98 -10.23
C LEU A 130 -35.40 23.04 -10.34
N SER A 131 -34.70 21.90 -10.46
CA SER A 131 -33.24 21.87 -10.68
C SER A 131 -32.85 22.33 -12.09
N LYS A 132 -33.74 22.15 -13.09
CA LYS A 132 -33.56 22.67 -14.45
C LYS A 132 -33.42 24.19 -14.48
N PHE A 133 -34.13 24.91 -13.60
CA PHE A 133 -34.01 26.37 -13.52
C PHE A 133 -32.65 26.79 -12.97
N GLN A 134 -32.08 26.07 -12.01
CA GLN A 134 -30.78 26.44 -11.43
C GLN A 134 -29.60 26.18 -12.39
N TYR A 135 -29.70 25.18 -13.27
CA TYR A 135 -28.68 24.89 -14.29
C TYR A 135 -28.75 25.84 -15.50
N TYR A 136 -29.94 26.31 -15.88
CA TYR A 136 -30.10 27.26 -17.00
C TYR A 136 -29.76 28.70 -16.63
N PHE A 137 -29.93 29.10 -15.36
CA PHE A 137 -29.66 30.47 -14.92
C PHE A 137 -28.19 30.70 -14.51
N ASN A 138 -27.43 29.65 -14.20
CA ASN A 138 -25.98 29.70 -14.01
C ASN A 138 -25.29 29.31 -15.33
N GLY A 139 -25.30 30.22 -16.31
CA GLY A 139 -24.85 29.94 -17.67
C GLY A 139 -23.43 29.38 -17.76
N THR A 140 -23.18 28.47 -18.73
CA THR A 140 -21.91 27.96 -19.32
C THR A 140 -20.65 27.73 -18.46
N GLU A 141 -20.63 28.07 -17.18
CA GLU A 141 -19.50 27.91 -16.29
C GLU A 141 -19.55 26.50 -15.70
N SER A 142 -18.48 25.75 -15.90
CA SER A 142 -18.27 24.45 -15.26
C SER A 142 -18.40 24.61 -13.74
N PRO A 143 -19.12 23.71 -13.04
CA PRO A 143 -19.23 23.79 -11.59
C PRO A 143 -17.83 23.85 -10.95
N PRO A 144 -17.65 24.66 -9.89
CA PRO A 144 -16.35 24.79 -9.24
C PRO A 144 -15.85 23.43 -8.73
N SER A 145 -14.53 23.22 -8.77
CA SER A 145 -13.93 21.97 -8.29
C SER A 145 -14.29 21.71 -6.84
N THR A 146 -14.76 20.49 -6.54
CA THR A 146 -15.04 20.04 -5.16
C THR A 146 -13.79 20.23 -4.29
N GLN A 147 -13.98 20.86 -3.13
CA GLN A 147 -12.95 21.11 -2.13
C GLN A 147 -13.07 20.08 -1.01
N GLY A 148 -12.03 19.28 -0.77
CA GLY A 148 -12.07 18.18 0.20
C GLY A 148 -13.05 17.06 -0.19
N VAL A 149 -14.09 16.80 0.63
CA VAL A 149 -15.09 15.77 0.37
C VAL A 149 -16.50 16.28 0.66
N SER A 150 -17.39 16.25 -0.32
CA SER A 150 -18.79 16.66 -0.17
C SER A 150 -19.69 15.45 0.07
N CYS A 151 -20.41 15.44 1.18
CA CYS A 151 -21.41 14.42 1.49
C CYS A 151 -22.82 14.91 1.15
N SER A 152 -23.63 14.03 0.57
CA SER A 152 -25.02 14.33 0.21
C SER A 152 -25.86 13.08 0.15
N GLU A 153 -27.15 13.18 0.39
CA GLU A 153 -28.06 12.04 0.37
C GLU A 153 -29.06 12.16 -0.79
N THR A 154 -29.28 11.05 -1.50
CA THR A 154 -30.32 10.92 -2.53
C THR A 154 -31.18 9.70 -2.22
N ASN A 155 -32.49 9.87 -2.29
CA ASN A 155 -33.42 8.75 -2.15
C ASN A 155 -33.56 7.98 -3.47
N LEU A 156 -33.47 6.67 -3.38
CA LEU A 156 -33.82 5.71 -4.43
C LEU A 156 -35.14 5.02 -4.10
N LYS A 157 -35.64 4.16 -4.99
CA LYS A 157 -36.89 3.41 -4.79
C LYS A 157 -36.85 2.52 -3.54
N ASP A 158 -35.76 1.76 -3.35
CA ASP A 158 -35.63 0.75 -2.29
C ASP A 158 -34.66 1.14 -1.14
N GLY A 159 -34.24 2.40 -1.09
CA GLY A 159 -33.28 2.88 -0.08
C GLY A 159 -32.80 4.31 -0.34
N SER A 160 -31.72 4.72 0.31
CA SER A 160 -31.02 5.97 0.04
C SER A 160 -29.52 5.73 -0.20
N LEU A 161 -28.95 6.60 -1.02
CA LEU A 161 -27.52 6.68 -1.29
C LEU A 161 -26.94 7.85 -0.51
N VAL A 162 -25.90 7.58 0.28
CA VAL A 162 -25.04 8.62 0.83
C VAL A 162 -23.84 8.76 -0.10
N ILE A 163 -23.85 9.82 -0.90
CA ILE A 163 -22.84 10.12 -1.91
C ILE A 163 -21.72 10.93 -1.26
N TRP A 164 -20.51 10.39 -1.32
CA TRP A 164 -19.25 11.02 -0.93
C TRP A 164 -18.51 11.42 -2.22
N ASP A 165 -18.56 12.71 -2.57
CA ASP A 165 -17.84 13.26 -3.71
C ASP A 165 -16.44 13.74 -3.28
N PHE A 166 -15.41 12.98 -3.67
CA PHE A 166 -14.02 13.28 -3.32
C PHE A 166 -13.43 14.33 -4.27
N ALA A 167 -12.64 15.26 -3.74
CA ALA A 167 -11.86 16.17 -4.55
C ALA A 167 -10.91 15.39 -5.47
N GLY A 168 -10.68 15.91 -6.68
CA GLY A 168 -9.81 15.24 -7.64
C GLY A 168 -8.33 15.64 -7.56
N GLN A 169 -7.96 16.44 -6.57
CA GLN A 169 -6.59 16.95 -6.39
C GLN A 169 -5.80 15.97 -5.52
N MET A 170 -4.56 15.68 -5.93
CA MET A 170 -3.70 14.65 -5.32
C MET A 170 -3.20 15.04 -3.93
N GLU A 171 -3.27 16.32 -3.60
CA GLU A 171 -2.89 16.90 -2.32
C GLU A 171 -3.83 16.44 -1.20
N TYR A 172 -5.06 16.05 -1.54
CA TYR A 172 -6.00 15.42 -0.63
C TYR A 172 -5.76 13.90 -0.44
N CYS A 173 -4.76 13.30 -1.10
CA CYS A 173 -4.50 11.86 -0.95
C CYS A 173 -4.26 11.44 0.51
N PHE A 174 -3.67 12.31 1.34
CA PHE A 174 -3.52 12.07 2.78
C PHE A 174 -4.87 11.84 3.47
N THR A 175 -5.82 12.73 3.25
CA THR A 175 -7.15 12.68 3.85
C THR A 175 -8.05 11.63 3.20
N HIS A 176 -7.92 11.41 1.89
CA HIS A 176 -8.66 10.38 1.18
C HIS A 176 -8.25 8.99 1.64
N SER A 177 -6.95 8.79 1.93
CA SER A 177 -6.44 7.50 2.40
C SER A 177 -7.09 7.09 3.72
N LEU A 178 -7.28 8.04 4.63
CA LEU A 178 -7.98 7.80 5.89
C LEU A 178 -9.45 7.43 5.68
N LEU A 179 -10.16 8.15 4.80
CA LEU A 179 -11.61 7.96 4.59
C LEU A 179 -11.93 6.69 3.80
N LEU A 180 -11.16 6.40 2.76
CA LEU A 180 -11.37 5.24 1.90
C LEU A 180 -10.98 3.92 2.59
N ASN A 181 -10.09 3.97 3.59
CA ASN A 181 -9.82 2.81 4.45
C ASN A 181 -10.97 2.50 5.41
N THR A 182 -11.99 3.35 5.47
CA THR A 182 -13.19 3.12 6.27
C THR A 182 -14.35 2.51 5.47
N SER A 183 -14.08 2.00 4.28
CA SER A 183 -15.12 1.37 3.46
C SER A 183 -15.67 0.10 4.10
N GLY A 184 -17.00 0.01 4.15
CA GLY A 184 -17.73 -1.17 4.63
C GLY A 184 -18.25 -2.04 3.48
N PRO A 185 -18.86 -3.20 3.78
CA PRO A 185 -19.40 -4.14 2.79
C PRO A 185 -20.51 -3.54 1.90
N ASN A 186 -21.12 -2.43 2.33
CA ASN A 186 -22.19 -1.73 1.61
C ASN A 186 -21.67 -0.46 0.91
N THR A 187 -20.43 -0.47 0.44
CA THR A 187 -19.82 0.67 -0.26
C THR A 187 -19.71 0.37 -1.76
N ILE A 188 -20.22 1.28 -2.58
CA ILE A 188 -20.08 1.26 -4.04
C ILE A 188 -19.09 2.35 -4.42
N TYR A 189 -18.20 2.06 -5.37
CA TYR A 189 -17.24 3.03 -5.88
C TYR A 189 -17.58 3.41 -7.32
N CYS A 190 -17.57 4.70 -7.63
CA CYS A 190 -17.62 5.23 -8.98
C CYS A 190 -16.27 5.88 -9.32
N VAL A 191 -15.55 5.34 -10.30
CA VAL A 191 -14.31 5.93 -10.81
C VAL A 191 -14.60 6.68 -12.10
N VAL A 192 -14.48 8.00 -12.06
CA VAL A 192 -14.73 8.89 -13.20
C VAL A 192 -13.40 9.33 -13.82
N PHE A 193 -13.28 9.19 -15.14
CA PHE A 193 -12.16 9.73 -15.92
C PHE A 193 -12.67 10.43 -17.19
N SER A 194 -11.84 11.25 -17.83
CA SER A 194 -12.23 11.98 -19.04
C SER A 194 -11.89 11.18 -20.30
N LEU A 195 -12.85 11.04 -21.22
CA LEU A 195 -12.63 10.51 -22.57
C LEU A 195 -12.12 11.59 -23.54
N LYS A 196 -11.95 12.85 -23.09
CA LYS A 196 -11.55 13.94 -23.97
C LYS A 196 -10.13 13.70 -24.52
N GLY A 197 -10.02 13.57 -25.84
CA GLY A 197 -8.74 13.45 -26.53
C GLY A 197 -8.08 12.07 -26.45
N ILE A 198 -8.77 11.02 -26.00
CA ILE A 198 -8.19 9.65 -25.92
C ILE A 198 -7.90 9.03 -27.29
N GLU A 199 -8.47 9.62 -28.35
CA GLU A 199 -8.23 9.30 -29.76
C GLU A 199 -6.87 9.80 -30.26
N SER A 200 -6.23 10.73 -29.53
CA SER A 200 -4.88 11.23 -29.82
C SER A 200 -3.78 10.38 -29.17
N ASP A 201 -2.55 10.43 -29.72
CA ASP A 201 -1.39 9.56 -29.47
C ASP A 201 -1.20 8.99 -28.04
N LEU A 202 -0.56 7.80 -27.99
CA LEU A 202 -0.11 7.05 -26.81
C LEU A 202 0.69 7.85 -25.75
N HIS A 203 1.14 9.07 -26.07
CA HIS A 203 1.95 9.92 -25.19
C HIS A 203 1.19 11.17 -24.68
N GLY A 204 -0.08 11.36 -25.07
CA GLY A 204 -0.90 12.52 -24.73
C GLY A 204 -2.03 12.22 -23.74
N ALA A 205 -3.24 12.69 -24.06
CA ALA A 205 -4.42 12.58 -23.20
C ALA A 205 -4.84 11.12 -22.91
N GLN A 206 -4.55 10.20 -23.85
CA GLN A 206 -4.79 8.77 -23.64
C GLN A 206 -3.97 8.21 -22.46
N LYS A 207 -2.66 8.49 -22.42
CA LYS A 207 -1.79 8.07 -21.31
C LYS A 207 -2.26 8.68 -20.00
N GLN A 208 -2.59 9.97 -20.01
CA GLN A 208 -3.12 10.65 -18.83
C GLN A 208 -4.39 9.97 -18.31
N ALA A 209 -5.37 9.67 -19.17
CA ALA A 209 -6.60 8.98 -18.76
C ALA A 209 -6.31 7.60 -18.16
N ILE A 210 -5.37 6.85 -18.73
CA ILE A 210 -4.92 5.54 -18.23
C ILE A 210 -4.29 5.69 -16.84
N ASP A 211 -3.28 6.55 -16.70
CA ASP A 211 -2.55 6.76 -15.45
C ASP A 211 -3.50 7.22 -14.34
N GLN A 212 -4.45 8.10 -14.68
CA GLN A 212 -5.47 8.59 -13.76
C GLN A 212 -6.42 7.48 -13.28
N MET A 213 -6.90 6.63 -14.20
CA MET A 213 -7.79 5.52 -13.86
C MET A 213 -7.05 4.46 -13.02
N ILE A 214 -5.84 4.08 -13.43
CA ILE A 214 -5.02 3.10 -12.72
C ILE A 214 -4.69 3.60 -11.31
N PHE A 215 -4.37 4.88 -11.15
CA PHE A 215 -4.12 5.46 -9.82
C PHE A 215 -5.28 5.23 -8.85
N TRP A 216 -6.51 5.58 -9.26
CA TRP A 216 -7.69 5.40 -8.41
C TRP A 216 -8.04 3.93 -8.20
N LEU A 217 -7.93 3.09 -9.23
CA LEU A 217 -8.18 1.65 -9.09
C LEU A 217 -7.17 0.99 -8.13
N ARG A 218 -5.88 1.34 -8.19
CA ARG A 218 -4.88 0.87 -7.22
C ARG A 218 -5.24 1.30 -5.82
N PHE A 219 -5.66 2.55 -5.66
CA PHE A 219 -6.11 3.05 -4.37
C PHE A 219 -7.32 2.25 -3.84
N LEU A 220 -8.30 1.95 -4.69
CA LEU A 220 -9.47 1.13 -4.32
C LEU A 220 -9.15 -0.35 -4.12
N SER A 221 -8.04 -0.86 -4.67
CA SER A 221 -7.64 -2.26 -4.50
C SER A 221 -7.31 -2.60 -3.05
N LEU A 222 -7.05 -1.58 -2.21
CA LEU A 222 -6.93 -1.72 -0.76
C LEU A 222 -8.22 -2.22 -0.09
N ALA A 223 -9.39 -2.02 -0.73
CA ALA A 223 -10.68 -2.51 -0.25
C ALA A 223 -11.02 -3.92 -0.78
N TYR A 224 -10.06 -4.61 -1.41
CA TYR A 224 -10.25 -5.96 -1.92
C TYR A 224 -10.53 -6.96 -0.80
N ASN A 225 -11.58 -7.76 -0.98
CA ASN A 225 -11.87 -8.91 -0.14
C ASN A 225 -12.17 -10.12 -1.05
N PRO A 226 -11.45 -11.26 -0.90
CA PRO A 226 -11.68 -12.44 -1.73
C PRO A 226 -13.10 -13.03 -1.58
N ASP A 227 -13.75 -12.86 -0.43
CA ASP A 227 -15.10 -13.38 -0.18
C ASP A 227 -16.20 -12.48 -0.78
N SER A 228 -15.90 -11.21 -1.05
CA SER A 228 -16.85 -10.24 -1.59
C SER A 228 -16.13 -9.13 -2.35
N LEU A 229 -16.13 -9.23 -3.68
CA LEU A 229 -15.48 -8.24 -4.53
C LEU A 229 -16.20 -6.88 -4.45
N PRO A 230 -15.48 -5.76 -4.21
CA PRO A 230 -16.08 -4.44 -4.22
C PRO A 230 -16.69 -4.10 -5.60
N HIS A 231 -17.86 -3.47 -5.56
CA HIS A 231 -18.55 -2.98 -6.75
C HIS A 231 -17.92 -1.66 -7.23
N VAL A 232 -17.37 -1.67 -8.45
CA VAL A 232 -16.76 -0.49 -9.08
C VAL A 232 -17.48 -0.16 -10.39
N ILE A 233 -18.07 1.02 -10.46
CA ILE A 233 -18.66 1.58 -11.67
C ILE A 233 -17.63 2.53 -12.29
N ILE A 234 -17.17 2.21 -13.49
CA ILE A 234 -16.17 2.98 -14.20
C ILE A 234 -16.89 3.87 -15.21
N ILE A 235 -16.70 5.17 -15.10
CA ILE A 235 -17.42 6.19 -15.87
C ILE A 235 -16.42 6.91 -16.78
N GLY A 236 -16.54 6.66 -18.08
CA GLY A 236 -15.86 7.45 -19.11
C GLY A 236 -16.69 8.69 -19.43
N SER A 237 -16.36 9.82 -18.81
CA SER A 237 -17.06 11.08 -19.01
C SER A 237 -16.69 11.76 -20.33
N HIS A 238 -17.39 12.84 -20.69
CA HIS A 238 -17.11 13.65 -21.89
C HIS A 238 -17.23 12.87 -23.20
N LEU A 239 -18.12 11.86 -23.26
CA LEU A 239 -18.38 11.11 -24.49
C LEU A 239 -18.76 12.02 -25.68
N ASP A 240 -19.37 13.17 -25.40
CA ASP A 240 -19.72 14.22 -26.36
C ASP A 240 -18.50 14.89 -27.02
N THR A 241 -17.29 14.69 -26.51
CA THR A 241 -16.06 15.22 -27.12
C THR A 241 -15.41 14.28 -28.13
N LEU A 242 -15.86 13.02 -28.19
CA LEU A 242 -15.39 12.05 -29.17
C LEU A 242 -16.14 12.18 -30.50
N PRO A 243 -15.55 11.71 -31.62
CA PRO A 243 -16.23 11.72 -32.93
C PRO A 243 -17.56 10.96 -32.89
N GLU A 244 -18.68 11.65 -33.18
CA GLU A 244 -20.04 11.13 -33.01
C GLU A 244 -20.28 9.77 -33.70
N GLU A 245 -19.72 9.59 -34.90
CA GLU A 245 -19.93 8.37 -35.70
C GLU A 245 -19.45 7.09 -35.00
N ASN A 246 -18.43 7.18 -34.12
CA ASN A 246 -17.78 6.01 -33.53
C ASN A 246 -17.46 6.16 -32.03
N HIS A 247 -17.96 7.19 -31.36
CA HIS A 247 -17.60 7.55 -29.98
C HIS A 247 -17.73 6.39 -28.97
N MET A 248 -18.81 5.60 -29.03
CA MET A 248 -19.03 4.43 -28.17
C MET A 248 -17.99 3.34 -28.43
N LEU A 249 -17.69 3.07 -29.70
CA LEU A 249 -16.71 2.05 -30.09
C LEU A 249 -15.29 2.45 -29.66
N ILE A 250 -14.93 3.73 -29.79
CA ILE A 250 -13.64 4.27 -29.36
C ILE A 250 -13.49 4.11 -27.84
N ALA A 251 -14.49 4.53 -27.07
CA ALA A 251 -14.47 4.43 -25.62
C ALA A 251 -14.41 2.98 -25.14
N GLN A 252 -15.17 2.09 -25.78
CA GLN A 252 -15.17 0.65 -25.46
C GLN A 252 -13.82 -0.01 -25.76
N ARG A 253 -13.23 0.26 -26.94
CA ARG A 253 -11.90 -0.25 -27.29
C ARG A 253 -10.82 0.27 -26.36
N PHE A 254 -10.87 1.55 -25.98
CA PHE A 254 -9.98 2.12 -24.98
C PHE A 254 -10.06 1.33 -23.67
N TYR A 255 -11.27 1.14 -23.14
CA TYR A 255 -11.47 0.40 -21.89
C TYR A 255 -10.97 -1.05 -21.97
N GLU A 256 -11.28 -1.77 -23.06
CA GLU A 256 -10.82 -3.14 -23.28
C GLU A 256 -9.30 -3.25 -23.35
N ASN A 257 -8.63 -2.29 -23.99
CA ASN A 257 -7.17 -2.26 -24.07
C ASN A 257 -6.53 -2.06 -22.70
N VAL A 258 -7.08 -1.16 -21.87
CA VAL A 258 -6.57 -0.94 -20.52
C VAL A 258 -6.84 -2.15 -19.62
N MET A 259 -8.02 -2.76 -19.75
CA MET A 259 -8.37 -3.99 -19.06
C MET A 259 -7.41 -5.14 -19.37
N LYS A 260 -7.07 -5.34 -20.65
CA LYS A 260 -6.11 -6.38 -21.06
C LYS A 260 -4.73 -6.12 -20.47
N ARG A 261 -4.30 -4.85 -20.46
CA ARG A 261 -2.98 -4.46 -19.96
C ARG A 261 -2.86 -4.60 -18.43
N GLU A 262 -3.93 -4.30 -17.69
CA GLU A 262 -3.93 -4.28 -16.22
C GLU A 262 -4.86 -5.36 -15.63
N THR A 263 -4.90 -6.53 -16.27
CA THR A 263 -5.86 -7.61 -15.96
C THR A 263 -5.93 -7.96 -14.47
N GLU A 264 -4.77 -8.04 -13.81
CA GLU A 264 -4.68 -8.34 -12.37
C GLU A 264 -5.40 -7.31 -11.50
N LEU A 265 -5.20 -6.01 -11.77
CA LEU A 265 -5.85 -4.94 -11.03
C LEU A 265 -7.36 -4.99 -11.21
N PHE A 266 -7.84 -5.19 -12.43
CA PHE A 266 -9.27 -5.25 -12.73
C PHE A 266 -9.96 -6.50 -12.15
N ASN A 267 -9.22 -7.56 -11.82
CA ASN A 267 -9.75 -8.75 -11.17
C ASN A 267 -10.08 -8.55 -9.68
N CYS A 268 -9.70 -7.40 -9.08
CA CYS A 268 -10.11 -7.06 -7.71
C CYS A 268 -11.58 -6.68 -7.59
N PHE A 269 -12.25 -6.38 -8.70
CA PHE A 269 -13.49 -5.62 -8.69
C PHE A 269 -14.60 -6.31 -9.47
N GLN A 270 -15.82 -6.24 -8.93
CA GLN A 270 -17.00 -6.39 -9.76
C GLN A 270 -17.23 -5.08 -10.51
N LYS A 271 -16.89 -5.08 -11.80
CA LYS A 271 -16.76 -3.88 -12.63
C LYS A 271 -17.86 -3.73 -13.67
N GLN A 272 -18.30 -2.49 -13.89
CA GLN A 272 -19.18 -2.11 -15.00
C GLN A 272 -18.64 -0.82 -15.62
N PHE A 273 -18.64 -0.71 -16.95
CA PHE A 273 -18.13 0.46 -17.66
C PHE A 273 -19.26 1.20 -18.38
N PHE A 274 -19.31 2.52 -18.20
CA PHE A 274 -20.29 3.42 -18.81
C PHE A 274 -19.58 4.62 -19.45
N PRO A 275 -19.41 4.63 -20.78
CA PRO A 275 -19.04 5.85 -21.49
C PRO A 275 -20.28 6.74 -21.64
N ILE A 276 -20.25 7.95 -21.09
CA ILE A 276 -21.43 8.83 -21.01
C ILE A 276 -21.07 10.31 -21.21
N ASN A 277 -22.06 11.09 -21.63
CA ASN A 277 -22.05 12.52 -21.38
C ASN A 277 -22.70 12.79 -20.01
N CYS A 278 -21.89 13.14 -19.00
CA CYS A 278 -22.38 13.40 -17.65
C CYS A 278 -23.39 14.57 -17.56
N LYS A 279 -23.52 15.41 -18.60
CA LYS A 279 -24.53 16.48 -18.67
C LYS A 279 -25.90 15.97 -19.14
N LYS A 280 -25.96 14.80 -19.80
CA LYS A 280 -27.18 14.22 -20.36
C LYS A 280 -27.79 13.24 -19.36
N LYS A 281 -29.00 13.54 -18.88
CA LYS A 281 -29.74 12.67 -17.96
C LYS A 281 -30.01 11.27 -18.53
N THR A 282 -30.29 11.19 -19.84
CA THR A 282 -30.52 9.92 -20.54
C THR A 282 -29.35 8.96 -20.43
N ASP A 283 -28.13 9.49 -20.37
CA ASP A 283 -26.91 8.69 -20.30
C ASP A 283 -26.61 8.25 -18.85
N VAL A 284 -27.13 8.99 -17.85
CA VAL A 284 -26.95 8.71 -16.42
C VAL A 284 -28.00 7.72 -15.88
N GLU A 285 -29.20 7.67 -16.47
CA GLU A 285 -30.29 6.79 -15.99
C GLU A 285 -29.90 5.30 -15.92
N PRO A 286 -29.16 4.70 -16.90
CA PRO A 286 -28.72 3.31 -16.78
C PRO A 286 -27.83 3.05 -15.55
N ILE A 287 -27.01 4.02 -15.15
CA ILE A 287 -26.17 3.92 -13.96
C ILE A 287 -27.04 3.97 -12.70
N LYS A 288 -28.07 4.81 -12.70
CA LYS A 288 -29.04 4.90 -11.61
C LYS A 288 -29.82 3.59 -11.44
N ASP A 289 -30.25 2.96 -12.53
CA ASP A 289 -30.91 1.66 -12.49
C ASP A 289 -29.99 0.58 -11.89
N VAL A 290 -28.71 0.57 -12.26
CA VAL A 290 -27.71 -0.32 -11.67
C VAL A 290 -27.56 -0.07 -10.17
N LEU A 291 -27.48 1.19 -9.74
CA LEU A 291 -27.41 1.56 -8.33
C LEU A 291 -28.66 1.10 -7.57
N GLU A 292 -29.86 1.27 -8.14
CA GLU A 292 -31.11 0.77 -7.57
C GLU A 292 -31.08 -0.76 -7.38
N ILE A 293 -30.60 -1.51 -8.38
CA ILE A 293 -30.46 -2.97 -8.31
C ILE A 293 -29.48 -3.38 -7.20
N ILE A 294 -28.35 -2.69 -7.06
CA ILE A 294 -27.36 -3.00 -6.03
C ILE A 294 -27.96 -2.74 -4.64
N VAL A 295 -28.57 -1.56 -4.43
CA VAL A 295 -29.21 -1.18 -3.16
C VAL A 295 -30.32 -2.15 -2.79
N ALA A 296 -31.14 -2.57 -3.75
CA ALA A 296 -32.19 -3.57 -3.53
C ALA A 296 -31.62 -4.92 -3.05
N LYS A 297 -30.45 -5.34 -3.57
CA LYS A 297 -29.77 -6.58 -3.19
C LYS A 297 -28.99 -6.49 -1.87
N THR A 298 -28.61 -5.29 -1.43
CA THR A 298 -27.87 -5.10 -0.18
C THR A 298 -28.63 -5.66 1.01
N LYS A 299 -28.00 -6.56 1.78
CA LYS A 299 -28.54 -7.03 3.06
C LYS A 299 -28.18 -6.00 4.13
N GLN A 300 -29.20 -5.40 4.74
CA GLN A 300 -29.00 -4.50 5.86
C GLN A 300 -29.99 -4.87 6.97
N GLU A 301 -29.44 -5.19 8.14
CA GLU A 301 -30.23 -5.50 9.32
C GLU A 301 -30.92 -4.25 9.88
N PRO A 302 -32.08 -4.42 10.53
CA PRO A 302 -32.76 -3.31 11.21
C PRO A 302 -31.83 -2.68 12.26
N LYS A 303 -31.86 -1.35 12.37
CA LYS A 303 -31.01 -0.57 13.28
C LYS A 303 -31.13 -1.12 14.71
N PRO A 304 -30.06 -1.69 15.30
CA PRO A 304 -30.12 -2.22 16.66
C PRO A 304 -30.45 -1.11 17.67
N LYS A 305 -31.20 -1.44 18.74
CA LYS A 305 -31.55 -0.47 19.81
C LYS A 305 -30.33 0.21 20.41
N ILE A 306 -29.21 -0.51 20.54
CA ILE A 306 -27.95 0.07 21.03
C ILE A 306 -27.43 1.22 20.15
N CYS A 307 -27.65 1.19 18.84
CA CYS A 307 -27.25 2.27 17.94
C CYS A 307 -28.03 3.56 18.20
N GLN A 308 -29.28 3.45 18.63
CA GLN A 308 -30.07 4.61 19.04
C GLN A 308 -29.52 5.22 20.33
N LEU A 309 -29.21 4.38 21.34
CA LEU A 309 -28.61 4.83 22.59
C LEU A 309 -27.24 5.50 22.37
N VAL A 310 -26.41 4.96 21.48
CA VAL A 310 -25.14 5.58 21.08
C VAL A 310 -25.39 6.97 20.49
N MET A 311 -26.30 7.11 19.52
CA MET A 311 -26.59 8.41 18.91
C MET A 311 -27.20 9.41 19.90
N GLU A 312 -28.06 8.96 20.82
CA GLU A 312 -28.60 9.80 21.90
C GLU A 312 -27.48 10.31 22.82
N HIS A 313 -26.57 9.43 23.23
CA HIS A 313 -25.44 9.81 24.06
C HIS A 313 -24.54 10.82 23.35
N LEU A 314 -24.21 10.55 22.08
CA LEU A 314 -23.34 11.41 21.27
C LEU A 314 -23.99 12.77 20.97
N GLY A 315 -25.31 12.83 20.76
CA GLY A 315 -26.04 14.07 20.52
C GLY A 315 -26.09 15.01 21.73
N LEU A 316 -25.84 14.50 22.95
CA LEU A 316 -25.72 15.32 24.15
C LEU A 316 -24.32 15.91 24.33
N GLN A 317 -23.33 15.40 23.61
CA GLN A 317 -21.95 15.87 23.69
C GLN A 317 -21.79 17.16 22.86
N ARG A 318 -21.07 18.13 23.41
CA ARG A 318 -20.72 19.38 22.70
C ARG A 318 -19.38 19.33 21.97
N VAL A 319 -18.81 18.13 21.80
CA VAL A 319 -17.50 17.93 21.15
C VAL A 319 -17.66 17.57 19.68
N ARG A 320 -16.67 17.92 18.85
CA ARG A 320 -16.66 17.59 17.42
C ARG A 320 -16.20 16.16 17.13
N PHE A 321 -15.36 15.62 17.99
CA PHE A 321 -14.85 14.25 17.93
C PHE A 321 -14.54 13.72 19.33
N GLN A 322 -14.39 12.40 19.46
CA GLN A 322 -14.02 11.74 20.71
C GLN A 322 -13.11 10.55 20.46
N ARG A 323 -12.07 10.38 21.29
CA ARG A 323 -11.24 9.17 21.30
C ARG A 323 -12.03 7.98 21.84
N TRP A 324 -11.77 6.79 21.31
CA TRP A 324 -12.49 5.57 21.66
C TRP A 324 -12.54 5.31 23.17
N GLN A 325 -11.42 5.45 23.89
CA GLN A 325 -11.36 5.21 25.33
C GLN A 325 -12.27 6.18 26.10
N LYS A 326 -12.20 7.48 25.79
CA LYS A 326 -13.08 8.50 26.39
C LYS A 326 -14.54 8.24 26.07
N PHE A 327 -14.85 7.76 24.86
CA PHE A 327 -16.21 7.39 24.46
C PHE A 327 -16.73 6.23 25.31
N ILE A 328 -15.95 5.16 25.46
CA ILE A 328 -16.33 3.99 26.27
C ILE A 328 -16.59 4.39 27.72
N GLU A 329 -15.70 5.19 28.32
CA GLU A 329 -15.87 5.68 29.68
C GLU A 329 -17.16 6.51 29.82
N SER A 330 -17.35 7.47 28.91
CA SER A 330 -18.50 8.38 28.89
C SER A 330 -19.84 7.66 28.70
N ILE A 331 -19.93 6.75 27.73
CA ILE A 331 -21.18 6.03 27.45
C ILE A 331 -21.50 5.02 28.55
N THR A 332 -20.49 4.37 29.13
CA THR A 332 -20.69 3.44 30.24
C THR A 332 -21.25 4.15 31.47
N GLN A 333 -20.69 5.32 31.82
CA GLN A 333 -21.21 6.15 32.91
C GLN A 333 -22.64 6.63 32.63
N TRP A 334 -22.92 7.07 31.40
CA TRP A 334 -24.25 7.54 30.99
C TRP A 334 -25.31 6.43 31.02
N LEU A 335 -24.97 5.22 30.58
CA LEU A 335 -25.85 4.05 30.66
C LEU A 335 -26.11 3.63 32.11
N ALA A 336 -25.07 3.63 32.96
CA ALA A 336 -25.20 3.31 34.37
C ALA A 336 -26.13 4.31 35.10
N ALA A 337 -26.02 5.61 34.81
CA ALA A 337 -26.88 6.64 35.37
C ALA A 337 -28.36 6.48 34.98
N ARG A 338 -28.65 5.82 33.85
CA ARG A 338 -30.01 5.50 33.37
C ARG A 338 -30.52 4.13 33.84
N GLY A 339 -29.75 3.41 34.66
CA GLY A 339 -30.10 2.06 35.11
C GLY A 339 -30.06 1.00 34.00
N CYS A 340 -29.37 1.27 32.88
CA CYS A 340 -29.19 0.29 31.81
C CYS A 340 -28.11 -0.74 32.19
N GLN A 341 -28.23 -1.95 31.67
CA GLN A 341 -27.19 -2.97 31.84
C GLN A 341 -25.86 -2.53 31.19
N PRO A 342 -24.71 -2.88 31.79
CA PRO A 342 -23.41 -2.58 31.20
C PRO A 342 -23.28 -3.29 29.85
N VAL A 343 -22.93 -2.53 28.82
CA VAL A 343 -22.71 -3.04 27.46
C VAL A 343 -21.22 -3.31 27.29
N CYS A 344 -20.87 -4.48 26.77
CA CYS A 344 -19.46 -4.81 26.57
C CYS A 344 -18.86 -3.98 25.40
N PRO A 345 -17.56 -3.62 25.47
CA PRO A 345 -16.90 -2.81 24.43
C PRO A 345 -17.00 -3.36 23.00
N PRO A 346 -16.95 -4.70 22.75
CA PRO A 346 -17.13 -5.24 21.40
C PRO A 346 -18.51 -4.94 20.80
N THR A 347 -19.58 -5.01 21.59
CA THR A 347 -20.94 -4.69 21.12
C THR A 347 -21.07 -3.20 20.78
N LEU A 348 -20.43 -2.33 21.57
CA LEU A 348 -20.38 -0.89 21.25
C LEU A 348 -19.59 -0.63 19.97
N LEU A 349 -18.50 -1.36 19.73
CA LEU A 349 -17.75 -1.29 18.47
C LEU A 349 -18.61 -1.68 17.28
N THR A 350 -19.31 -2.82 17.35
CA THR A 350 -20.23 -3.23 16.26
C THR A 350 -21.33 -2.19 16.02
N ALA A 351 -21.85 -1.56 17.07
CA ALA A 351 -22.84 -0.49 16.93
C ALA A 351 -22.26 0.76 16.24
N VAL A 352 -21.05 1.18 16.63
CA VAL A 352 -20.35 2.32 16.01
C VAL A 352 -19.98 2.00 14.56
N GLU A 353 -19.52 0.79 14.26
CA GLU A 353 -19.25 0.33 12.89
C GLU A 353 -20.51 0.27 12.03
N TYR A 354 -21.65 -0.15 12.60
CA TYR A 354 -22.93 -0.09 11.91
C TYR A 354 -23.29 1.36 11.55
N LEU A 355 -23.25 2.27 12.52
CA LEU A 355 -23.55 3.69 12.32
C LEU A 355 -22.58 4.35 11.33
N HIS A 356 -21.31 3.97 11.39
CA HIS A 356 -20.29 4.36 10.43
C HIS A 356 -20.63 3.88 9.01
N ASN A 357 -21.02 2.61 8.83
CA ASN A 357 -21.34 2.04 7.52
C ASN A 357 -22.55 2.70 6.86
N ILE A 358 -23.48 3.23 7.64
CA ILE A 358 -24.64 3.98 7.13
C ILE A 358 -24.40 5.50 7.06
N SER A 359 -23.18 5.96 7.36
CA SER A 359 -22.75 7.37 7.38
C SER A 359 -23.52 8.28 8.35
N GLU A 360 -24.01 7.75 9.47
CA GLU A 360 -24.59 8.56 10.55
C GLU A 360 -23.52 9.17 11.47
N LEU A 361 -22.37 8.51 11.54
CA LEU A 361 -21.13 9.03 12.12
C LEU A 361 -19.95 8.55 11.26
N LEU A 362 -18.75 9.03 11.57
CA LEU A 362 -17.52 8.51 10.98
C LEU A 362 -16.62 7.94 12.09
N TYR A 363 -16.26 6.68 11.98
CA TYR A 363 -15.29 6.04 12.86
C TYR A 363 -13.98 5.81 12.12
N LEU A 364 -12.90 6.39 12.64
CA LEU A 364 -11.55 6.25 12.14
C LEU A 364 -10.78 5.33 13.10
N PRO A 365 -10.66 4.02 12.82
CA PRO A 365 -9.86 3.14 13.66
C PRO A 365 -8.40 3.59 13.66
N GLN A 366 -7.73 3.53 14.82
CA GLN A 366 -6.29 3.71 14.88
C GLN A 366 -5.62 2.46 14.29
N TYR A 367 -4.52 2.64 13.56
CA TYR A 367 -3.68 1.55 13.09
C TYR A 367 -2.95 0.91 14.28
N GLY A 368 -3.66 0.06 15.02
CA GLY A 368 -3.10 -0.89 15.96
C GLY A 368 -2.98 -2.27 15.29
N PRO A 369 -2.12 -3.16 15.81
CA PRO A 369 -1.97 -4.49 15.26
C PRO A 369 -3.29 -5.26 15.38
N SER A 370 -3.63 -5.99 14.30
CA SER A 370 -4.64 -7.05 14.23
C SER A 370 -6.10 -6.64 13.91
N ARG A 371 -6.37 -6.47 12.62
CA ARG A 371 -7.61 -6.98 11.99
C ARG A 371 -7.24 -8.05 10.98
N ILE A 372 -6.85 -9.23 11.46
CA ILE A 372 -7.04 -10.46 10.70
C ILE A 372 -8.28 -11.11 11.30
N ILE A 373 -9.23 -11.44 10.43
CA ILE A 373 -10.39 -12.28 10.74
C ILE A 373 -9.81 -13.65 11.14
N SER A 374 -9.57 -13.87 12.43
CA SER A 374 -9.39 -15.22 12.97
C SER A 374 -10.74 -15.64 13.55
N SER A 375 -11.50 -16.37 12.75
CA SER A 375 -12.46 -17.31 13.29
C SER A 375 -11.74 -18.28 14.22
N VAL A 376 -12.32 -18.51 15.41
CA VAL A 376 -11.97 -19.56 16.38
C VAL A 376 -10.79 -19.28 17.32
N SER A 377 -11.04 -18.56 18.41
CA SER A 377 -10.88 -19.05 19.79
C SER A 377 -11.14 -17.90 20.79
N CYS A 378 -11.91 -18.21 21.84
CA CYS A 378 -12.19 -17.28 22.94
C CYS A 378 -11.05 -17.31 23.95
N ASP A 379 -9.91 -16.68 23.64
CA ASP A 379 -8.88 -16.36 24.63
C ASP A 379 -8.84 -14.85 24.88
N SER A 380 -8.77 -14.49 26.16
CA SER A 380 -9.11 -13.19 26.77
C SER A 380 -8.09 -12.06 26.56
N THR A 381 -7.43 -12.01 25.41
CA THR A 381 -6.56 -10.88 25.02
C THR A 381 -6.87 -10.40 23.60
N SER A 382 -8.14 -10.03 23.36
CA SER A 382 -8.46 -9.26 22.14
C SER A 382 -7.81 -7.87 22.23
N PRO A 383 -7.24 -7.35 21.13
CA PRO A 383 -6.70 -6.00 21.12
C PRO A 383 -7.82 -5.01 21.46
N VAL A 384 -7.57 -4.17 22.47
CA VAL A 384 -8.52 -3.14 22.88
C VAL A 384 -8.77 -2.24 21.66
N PRO A 385 -10.03 -2.09 21.20
CA PRO A 385 -10.32 -1.21 20.07
C PRO A 385 -9.81 0.19 20.37
N SER A 386 -9.18 0.80 19.37
CA SER A 386 -8.62 2.14 19.45
C SER A 386 -8.97 2.90 18.17
N GLY A 387 -9.21 4.20 18.29
CA GLY A 387 -9.74 4.99 17.19
C GLY A 387 -10.35 6.30 17.62
N VAL A 388 -10.88 7.02 16.65
CA VAL A 388 -11.55 8.31 16.83
C VAL A 388 -12.95 8.23 16.22
N ILE A 389 -13.94 8.68 17.00
CA ILE A 389 -15.31 8.85 16.55
C ILE A 389 -15.49 10.33 16.20
N ILE A 390 -15.87 10.60 14.96
CA ILE A 390 -16.17 11.95 14.46
C ILE A 390 -17.68 12.16 14.56
N LEU A 391 -18.08 13.18 15.30
CA LEU A 391 -19.47 13.52 15.57
C LEU A 391 -20.00 14.58 14.60
N ASP A 392 -19.11 15.47 14.14
CA ASP A 392 -19.43 16.46 13.11
C ASP A 392 -18.62 16.18 11.83
N MET A 393 -19.22 15.39 10.93
CA MET A 393 -18.59 15.07 9.64
C MET A 393 -18.39 16.30 8.76
N ASN A 394 -19.32 17.26 8.77
CA ASN A 394 -19.21 18.46 7.93
C ASN A 394 -18.04 19.33 8.39
N TRP A 395 -17.86 19.48 9.70
CA TRP A 395 -16.70 20.14 10.27
C TRP A 395 -15.40 19.47 9.83
N LEU A 396 -15.27 18.15 9.96
CA LEU A 396 -14.06 17.45 9.53
C LEU A 396 -13.81 17.60 8.02
N LEU A 397 -14.80 17.26 7.18
CA LEU A 397 -14.61 17.13 5.74
C LEU A 397 -14.46 18.49 5.04
N GLN A 398 -15.27 19.48 5.44
CA GLN A 398 -15.35 20.78 4.77
C GLN A 398 -14.51 21.86 5.44
N LYS A 399 -14.37 21.85 6.77
CA LYS A 399 -13.56 22.87 7.46
C LYS A 399 -12.12 22.43 7.67
N ILE A 400 -11.88 21.17 8.03
CA ILE A 400 -10.51 20.70 8.33
C ILE A 400 -9.83 20.16 7.07
N PHE A 401 -10.32 19.04 6.52
CA PHE A 401 -9.67 18.36 5.41
C PHE A 401 -9.63 19.19 4.14
N ALA A 402 -10.74 19.84 3.76
CA ALA A 402 -10.76 20.71 2.59
C ALA A 402 -9.71 21.83 2.66
N ARG A 403 -9.57 22.49 3.82
CA ARG A 403 -8.60 23.58 4.02
C ARG A 403 -7.17 23.06 4.13
N PHE A 404 -6.97 21.93 4.80
CA PHE A 404 -5.68 21.26 4.92
C PHE A 404 -5.06 20.91 3.56
N GLY A 405 -5.85 20.31 2.67
CA GLY A 405 -5.38 20.00 1.31
C GLY A 405 -5.31 21.24 0.40
N ASN A 406 -6.21 22.22 0.57
CA ASN A 406 -6.12 23.48 -0.18
C ASN A 406 -4.84 24.25 0.13
N PHE A 407 -4.44 24.30 1.39
CA PHE A 407 -3.20 24.95 1.76
C PHE A 407 -2.00 24.27 1.11
N ALA A 408 -2.01 22.94 1.01
CA ALA A 408 -0.98 22.15 0.31
C ALA A 408 -0.87 22.43 -1.20
N LEU A 409 -1.84 23.15 -1.78
CA LEU A 409 -1.82 23.64 -3.16
C LEU A 409 -1.37 25.10 -3.27
N SER A 410 -1.34 25.82 -2.16
CA SER A 410 -0.97 27.24 -2.15
C SER A 410 0.53 27.40 -2.41
N PRO A 411 0.97 28.51 -3.05
CA PRO A 411 2.40 28.82 -3.18
C PRO A 411 3.12 29.01 -1.85
N ALA A 412 2.38 29.26 -0.76
CA ALA A 412 2.93 29.33 0.59
C ALA A 412 3.34 27.94 1.11
N SER A 413 2.65 26.88 0.67
CA SER A 413 3.12 25.50 0.84
C SER A 413 4.24 25.19 -0.14
N GLY A 414 5.22 24.37 0.28
CA GLY A 414 6.38 24.07 -0.56
C GLY A 414 7.48 25.14 -0.54
N THR A 415 7.44 26.10 0.39
CA THR A 415 8.64 26.84 0.80
C THR A 415 9.70 25.85 1.35
N ASN A 416 10.97 26.27 1.47
CA ASN A 416 12.03 25.45 2.12
C ASN A 416 11.79 25.20 3.62
N LYS A 417 10.57 25.45 4.10
CA LYS A 417 10.16 25.47 5.48
C LYS A 417 9.65 24.08 5.89
N GLN A 418 10.22 23.56 6.97
CA GLN A 418 9.83 22.26 7.55
C GLN A 418 8.96 22.42 8.79
N LEU A 419 8.96 23.61 9.39
CA LEU A 419 8.27 23.93 10.63
C LEU A 419 7.23 25.03 10.42
N TRP A 420 6.16 24.94 11.19
CA TRP A 420 5.07 25.89 11.18
C TRP A 420 4.71 26.22 12.62
N SER A 421 4.70 27.50 12.97
CA SER A 421 4.22 27.94 14.29
C SER A 421 2.71 27.67 14.41
N PHE A 422 2.20 27.69 15.64
CA PHE A 422 0.77 27.50 15.91
C PHE A 422 -0.09 28.47 15.10
N GLU A 423 0.25 29.77 15.12
CA GLU A 423 -0.48 30.83 14.43
C GLU A 423 -0.49 30.63 12.91
N GLU A 424 0.61 30.13 12.35
CA GLU A 424 0.70 29.86 10.92
C GLU A 424 -0.16 28.66 10.50
N VAL A 425 -0.21 27.59 11.29
CA VAL A 425 -1.08 26.44 11.00
C VAL A 425 -2.55 26.83 11.14
N VAL A 426 -2.89 27.57 12.21
CA VAL A 426 -4.24 28.09 12.44
C VAL A 426 -4.68 29.02 11.32
N GLY A 427 -3.80 29.95 10.91
CA GLY A 427 -4.03 30.85 9.78
C GLY A 427 -4.18 30.12 8.44
N ALA A 428 -3.31 29.13 8.17
CA ALA A 428 -3.37 28.27 6.98
C ALA A 428 -4.69 27.50 6.87
N LEU A 429 -5.21 27.03 8.00
CA LEU A 429 -6.50 26.34 8.10
C LEU A 429 -7.68 27.30 8.30
N SER A 430 -7.43 28.63 8.35
CA SER A 430 -8.41 29.68 8.62
C SER A 430 -9.35 29.34 9.80
N LEU A 431 -8.78 28.74 10.85
CA LEU A 431 -9.53 28.37 12.05
C LEU A 431 -9.76 29.65 12.85
N ASN A 432 -11.01 29.88 13.27
CA ASN A 432 -11.33 31.03 14.11
C ASN A 432 -11.05 30.67 15.57
N ASP A 433 -10.45 31.56 16.35
CA ASP A 433 -10.15 31.35 17.78
C ASP A 433 -11.39 31.29 18.70
N GLY A 434 -12.59 31.26 18.13
CA GLY A 434 -13.83 31.12 18.89
C GLY A 434 -14.01 29.70 19.41
N GLU A 435 -14.17 29.55 20.73
CA GLU A 435 -14.55 28.32 21.45
C GLU A 435 -13.62 27.10 21.29
N GLY A 436 -12.30 27.29 21.12
CA GLY A 436 -11.33 26.17 21.14
C GLY A 436 -11.38 25.25 19.92
N ASP A 437 -11.98 25.71 18.81
CA ASP A 437 -12.08 24.95 17.55
C ASP A 437 -10.69 24.67 16.95
N ALA A 438 -9.75 25.60 17.12
CA ALA A 438 -8.37 25.47 16.66
C ALA A 438 -7.59 24.36 17.38
N GLU A 439 -7.61 24.35 18.72
CA GLU A 439 -6.92 23.33 19.51
C GLU A 439 -7.50 21.93 19.26
N ALA A 440 -8.83 21.82 19.20
CA ALA A 440 -9.51 20.57 18.89
C ALA A 440 -9.15 20.06 17.48
N ALA A 441 -9.08 20.94 16.48
CA ALA A 441 -8.67 20.58 15.13
C ALA A 441 -7.22 20.08 15.08
N LEU A 442 -6.30 20.75 15.77
CA LEU A 442 -4.90 20.34 15.81
C LEU A 442 -4.71 19.03 16.60
N GLU A 443 -5.40 18.85 17.73
CA GLU A 443 -5.41 17.57 18.47
C GLU A 443 -5.89 16.43 17.57
N LEU A 444 -6.94 16.67 16.78
CA LEU A 444 -7.44 15.67 15.84
C LEU A 444 -6.42 15.35 14.75
N LEU A 445 -5.85 16.36 14.09
CA LEU A 445 -4.85 16.17 13.04
C LEU A 445 -3.60 15.43 13.56
N GLU A 446 -3.18 15.69 14.79
CA GLU A 446 -2.08 14.97 15.45
C GLU A 446 -2.47 13.53 15.78
N THR A 447 -3.70 13.31 16.27
CA THR A 447 -4.24 11.97 16.54
C THR A 447 -4.35 11.13 15.25
N LEU A 448 -4.58 11.77 14.11
CA LEU A 448 -4.61 11.15 12.78
C LEU A 448 -3.23 11.01 12.13
N GLU A 449 -2.16 11.43 12.83
CA GLU A 449 -0.78 11.45 12.32
C GLU A 449 -0.63 12.22 11.00
N LEU A 450 -1.40 13.30 10.84
CA LEU A 450 -1.28 14.23 9.71
C LEU A 450 -0.34 15.41 10.03
N ILE A 451 -0.16 15.71 11.31
CA ILE A 451 0.80 16.69 11.82
C ILE A 451 1.53 16.12 13.04
N LEU A 452 2.67 16.73 13.39
CA LEU A 452 3.39 16.45 14.63
C LEU A 452 3.73 17.75 15.34
N ARG A 453 3.37 17.86 16.62
CA ARG A 453 3.86 18.94 17.49
C ARG A 453 5.25 18.58 18.02
N THR A 454 6.20 19.48 17.83
CA THR A 454 7.57 19.36 18.33
C THR A 454 7.66 19.80 19.79
N THR A 455 8.78 19.49 20.45
CA THR A 455 9.05 19.94 21.84
C THR A 455 9.11 21.46 21.99
N GLU A 456 9.44 22.17 20.90
CA GLU A 456 9.51 23.64 20.85
C GLU A 456 8.13 24.29 20.66
N GLY A 457 7.09 23.49 20.43
CA GLY A 457 5.73 23.97 20.18
C GLY A 457 5.37 24.16 18.70
N ASP A 458 6.36 24.14 17.81
CA ASP A 458 6.17 24.17 16.35
C ASP A 458 5.61 22.86 15.80
N TYR A 459 5.04 22.91 14.60
CA TYR A 459 4.42 21.79 13.91
C TYR A 459 5.20 21.38 12.66
N VAL A 460 5.32 20.07 12.46
CA VAL A 460 5.73 19.47 11.19
C VAL A 460 4.48 18.96 10.46
N VAL A 461 4.32 19.39 9.21
CA VAL A 461 3.18 19.00 8.37
C VAL A 461 3.69 18.34 7.07
N PRO A 462 3.80 17.00 7.03
CA PRO A 462 4.32 16.26 5.88
C PRO A 462 3.69 16.63 4.54
N ALA A 463 2.37 16.88 4.52
CA ALA A 463 1.63 17.22 3.31
C ALA A 463 2.04 18.56 2.69
N TRP A 464 2.61 19.48 3.49
CA TRP A 464 2.99 20.84 3.07
C TRP A 464 4.48 20.97 2.74
N LEU A 465 5.23 19.88 2.84
CA LEU A 465 6.64 19.83 2.45
C LEU A 465 6.80 20.01 0.95
N LYS A 466 7.88 20.66 0.55
CA LYS A 466 8.25 20.82 -0.87
C LYS A 466 8.52 19.48 -1.55
N ARG A 467 8.26 19.43 -2.85
CA ARG A 467 8.78 18.36 -3.72
C ARG A 467 10.28 18.57 -3.96
N GLY A 468 11.02 17.47 -4.12
CA GLY A 468 12.45 17.47 -4.42
C GLY A 468 13.35 17.05 -3.26
N GLY A 469 14.46 16.39 -3.58
CA GLY A 469 15.45 15.92 -2.62
C GLY A 469 16.56 16.94 -2.35
N LEU A 470 17.32 16.75 -1.26
CA LEU A 470 18.56 17.49 -1.03
C LEU A 470 19.59 17.18 -2.13
N GLN A 471 20.41 18.20 -2.47
CA GLN A 471 21.57 18.10 -3.35
C GLN A 471 22.44 16.89 -2.99
N ARG A 472 22.72 16.04 -3.98
CA ARG A 472 23.54 14.84 -3.81
C ARG A 472 24.98 15.28 -3.55
N ARG A 473 25.50 14.98 -2.36
CA ARG A 473 26.95 15.08 -2.10
C ARG A 473 27.61 13.83 -2.64
N ARG A 474 28.87 13.95 -3.04
CA ARG A 474 29.71 12.79 -3.36
C ARG A 474 29.84 11.95 -2.09
N TRP A 475 29.41 10.70 -2.18
CA TRP A 475 29.45 9.75 -1.07
C TRP A 475 30.51 8.69 -1.35
N GLU A 476 31.38 8.43 -0.38
CA GLU A 476 32.52 7.51 -0.56
C GLU A 476 32.12 6.06 -0.31
N ASN A 477 31.29 5.82 0.73
CA ASN A 477 30.81 4.49 1.08
C ASN A 477 29.28 4.46 1.12
N LEU A 478 28.70 3.45 0.48
CA LEU A 478 27.25 3.32 0.29
C LEU A 478 26.79 1.88 0.48
N ARG A 479 25.72 1.74 1.25
CA ARG A 479 24.93 0.51 1.38
C ARG A 479 23.47 0.88 1.51
N GLY A 480 22.58 0.00 1.10
CA GLY A 480 21.17 0.30 1.25
C GLY A 480 20.28 -0.91 1.14
N VAL A 481 19.03 -0.69 1.51
CA VAL A 481 17.94 -1.63 1.47
C VAL A 481 16.82 -1.00 0.67
N VAL A 482 16.10 -1.80 -0.10
CA VAL A 482 14.86 -1.40 -0.75
C VAL A 482 13.74 -2.29 -0.28
N TYR A 483 12.64 -1.66 0.11
CA TYR A 483 11.35 -2.30 0.28
C TYR A 483 10.59 -2.14 -1.02
N ARG A 484 10.24 -3.27 -1.64
CA ARG A 484 9.63 -3.31 -2.97
C ARG A 484 8.33 -4.09 -2.92
N TRP A 485 7.33 -3.51 -3.54
CA TRP A 485 6.11 -4.21 -3.90
C TRP A 485 6.42 -5.20 -5.03
N ARG A 486 6.23 -6.50 -4.82
CA ARG A 486 6.41 -7.53 -5.86
C ARG A 486 5.62 -7.16 -7.13
N ASN A 487 6.06 -7.60 -8.30
CA ASN A 487 5.49 -7.16 -9.58
C ASN A 487 3.97 -7.44 -9.74
N ASP A 488 3.44 -8.41 -9.00
CA ASP A 488 2.02 -8.77 -8.89
C ASP A 488 1.23 -7.90 -7.88
N SER A 489 1.93 -7.12 -7.06
CA SER A 489 1.31 -6.34 -5.99
C SER A 489 0.78 -5.00 -6.50
N ARG A 490 -0.49 -4.78 -6.20
CA ARG A 490 -1.35 -3.70 -6.71
C ARG A 490 -1.19 -2.39 -5.92
N ILE A 491 -0.22 -2.36 -5.02
CA ILE A 491 -0.05 -1.41 -3.92
C ILE A 491 1.09 -0.44 -4.23
N PHE A 492 1.07 0.72 -3.60
CA PHE A 492 2.14 1.71 -3.69
C PHE A 492 2.37 2.39 -2.34
N PHE A 493 3.57 2.92 -2.14
CA PHE A 493 3.91 3.78 -1.01
C PHE A 493 3.22 5.13 -1.16
N SER A 494 2.05 5.27 -0.52
CA SER A 494 1.27 6.50 -0.55
C SER A 494 1.99 7.64 0.17
N HIS A 495 1.67 8.90 -0.17
CA HIS A 495 2.20 10.05 0.58
C HIS A 495 1.82 9.98 2.06
N PHE A 496 0.67 9.41 2.39
CA PHE A 496 0.25 9.17 3.77
C PHE A 496 1.22 8.24 4.51
N PHE A 497 1.62 7.12 3.89
CA PHE A 497 2.63 6.22 4.45
C PHE A 497 3.95 6.96 4.71
N VAL A 498 4.44 7.72 3.73
CA VAL A 498 5.68 8.49 3.85
C VAL A 498 5.59 9.53 4.96
N GLY A 499 4.47 10.25 5.05
CA GLY A 499 4.26 11.25 6.10
C GLY A 499 4.24 10.65 7.50
N ARG A 500 3.61 9.48 7.69
CA ARG A 500 3.66 8.75 8.95
C ARG A 500 5.08 8.32 9.30
N LEU A 501 5.82 7.77 8.33
CA LEU A 501 7.22 7.41 8.53
C LEU A 501 8.05 8.63 8.96
N GLN A 502 7.88 9.78 8.30
CA GLN A 502 8.56 11.02 8.68
C GLN A 502 8.25 11.45 10.12
N ILE A 503 6.98 11.40 10.53
CA ILE A 503 6.57 11.71 11.90
C ILE A 503 7.24 10.77 12.91
N GLN A 504 7.26 9.47 12.65
CA GLN A 504 7.91 8.49 13.53
C GLN A 504 9.42 8.73 13.63
N LEU A 505 10.07 9.04 12.51
CA LEU A 505 11.50 9.35 12.50
C LEU A 505 11.83 10.58 13.35
N ILE A 506 11.02 11.64 13.28
CA ILE A 506 11.21 12.81 14.14
C ILE A 506 11.00 12.45 15.62
N ARG A 507 9.98 11.65 15.96
CA ARG A 507 9.73 11.20 17.33
C ARG A 507 10.93 10.43 17.91
N ILE A 508 11.59 9.62 17.09
CA ILE A 508 12.70 8.75 17.53
C ILE A 508 14.03 9.50 17.59
N PHE A 509 14.36 10.25 16.54
CA PHE A 509 15.70 10.83 16.38
C PHE A 509 15.78 12.31 16.76
N GLY A 510 14.64 12.97 16.91
CA GLY A 510 14.56 14.41 17.06
C GLY A 510 14.64 15.13 15.71
N LYS A 511 14.01 16.30 15.67
CA LYS A 511 13.90 17.16 14.50
C LYS A 511 15.26 17.58 13.92
N ASP A 512 16.24 17.96 14.76
CA ASP A 512 17.51 18.54 14.28
C ASP A 512 18.34 17.57 13.44
N LYS A 513 18.09 16.27 13.60
CA LYS A 513 18.74 15.20 12.86
C LYS A 513 17.98 14.82 11.58
N CYS A 514 16.78 15.34 11.37
CA CYS A 514 15.89 14.98 10.27
C CYS A 514 15.71 16.15 9.30
N LYS A 515 15.97 15.93 8.01
CA LYS A 515 15.64 16.87 6.94
C LYS A 515 14.58 16.25 6.04
N LEU A 516 13.44 16.89 5.90
CA LEU A 516 12.26 16.30 5.26
C LEU A 516 11.91 16.96 3.92
N TRP A 517 11.33 16.18 3.02
CA TRP A 517 10.66 16.64 1.79
C TRP A 517 9.49 15.72 1.47
N LYS A 518 8.64 16.06 0.50
CA LYS A 518 7.36 15.36 0.27
C LYS A 518 7.48 13.83 0.05
N GLU A 519 8.59 13.37 -0.53
CA GLU A 519 8.79 11.97 -0.95
C GLU A 519 9.89 11.25 -0.16
N GLY A 520 10.37 11.83 0.95
CA GLY A 520 11.49 11.25 1.65
C GLY A 520 12.04 12.06 2.81
N ALA A 521 13.12 11.56 3.39
CA ALA A 521 13.79 12.16 4.51
C ALA A 521 15.30 11.87 4.46
N LEU A 522 16.10 12.75 5.05
CA LEU A 522 17.51 12.54 5.27
C LEU A 522 17.76 12.63 6.77
N LEU A 523 18.24 11.53 7.35
CA LEU A 523 18.69 11.49 8.73
C LEU A 523 20.20 11.71 8.77
N VAL A 524 20.63 12.62 9.63
CA VAL A 524 22.04 12.99 9.81
C VAL A 524 22.41 12.82 11.28
N THR A 525 23.27 11.82 11.54
CA THR A 525 23.94 11.59 12.82
C THR A 525 25.46 11.58 12.55
N GLU A 526 26.21 10.68 13.19
CA GLU A 526 27.57 10.31 12.79
C GLU A 526 27.62 9.66 11.40
N ALA A 527 26.53 8.99 11.02
CA ALA A 527 26.25 8.46 9.69
C ALA A 527 25.01 9.14 9.09
N GLN A 528 24.78 8.96 7.80
CA GLN A 528 23.65 9.55 7.11
C GLN A 528 22.80 8.47 6.44
N VAL A 529 21.49 8.50 6.62
CA VAL A 529 20.56 7.62 5.91
C VAL A 529 19.54 8.46 5.15
N ARG A 530 19.49 8.25 3.84
CA ARG A 530 18.50 8.84 2.93
C ARG A 530 17.37 7.85 2.71
N ILE A 531 16.15 8.34 2.86
CA ILE A 531 14.90 7.63 2.66
C ILE A 531 14.21 8.26 1.46
N GLU A 532 13.87 7.48 0.46
CA GLU A 532 13.28 8.01 -0.77
C GLU A 532 12.33 7.02 -1.42
N VAL A 533 11.14 7.48 -1.80
CA VAL A 533 10.21 6.68 -2.59
C VAL A 533 10.51 6.86 -4.08
N SER A 534 10.47 5.76 -4.83
CA SER A 534 10.57 5.76 -6.29
C SER A 534 9.51 6.65 -6.96
N GLU A 535 9.77 7.03 -8.21
CA GLU A 535 8.83 7.84 -8.98
C GLU A 535 7.48 7.12 -9.20
N ASP A 536 7.53 5.82 -9.49
CA ASP A 536 6.36 4.95 -9.65
C ASP A 536 5.68 4.54 -8.33
N LYS A 537 6.24 4.99 -7.19
CA LYS A 537 5.77 4.69 -5.83
C LYS A 537 5.79 3.21 -5.44
N ARG A 538 6.46 2.33 -6.19
CA ARG A 538 6.53 0.90 -5.91
C ARG A 538 7.69 0.48 -4.99
N SER A 539 8.68 1.34 -4.83
CA SER A 539 9.87 1.05 -4.04
C SER A 539 10.16 2.17 -3.04
N LEU A 540 10.53 1.78 -1.82
CA LEU A 540 11.06 2.66 -0.78
C LEU A 540 12.53 2.32 -0.57
N TYR A 541 13.42 3.25 -0.89
CA TYR A 541 14.86 3.11 -0.76
C TYR A 541 15.34 3.68 0.56
N LEU A 542 16.15 2.91 1.29
CA LEU A 542 16.92 3.33 2.45
C LEU A 542 18.41 3.23 2.09
N ILE A 543 19.07 4.37 1.93
CA ILE A 543 20.47 4.43 1.48
C ILE A 543 21.31 5.06 2.59
N GLY A 544 22.13 4.24 3.23
CA GLY A 544 23.11 4.64 4.22
C GLY A 544 24.43 5.06 3.57
N CYS A 545 25.00 6.16 4.06
CA CYS A 545 26.27 6.70 3.63
C CYS A 545 27.10 7.17 4.83
N TRP A 546 28.42 6.98 4.72
CA TRP A 546 29.38 7.36 5.76
C TRP A 546 30.74 7.69 5.14
N GLY A 547 31.51 8.55 5.82
CA GLY A 547 32.86 8.94 5.40
C GLY A 547 33.91 7.98 5.94
N ASP A 548 34.18 8.06 7.24
CA ASP A 548 35.25 7.27 7.90
C ASP A 548 34.85 5.81 8.12
N LYS A 549 35.78 4.87 7.87
CA LYS A 549 35.53 3.42 8.03
C LYS A 549 35.02 3.02 9.42
N ASP A 550 35.40 3.74 10.47
CA ASP A 550 34.97 3.46 11.85
C ASP A 550 33.50 3.79 12.12
N LYS A 551 32.82 4.45 11.17
CA LYS A 551 31.39 4.84 11.26
C LYS A 551 30.45 3.90 10.50
N ASP A 552 30.94 2.77 10.00
CA ASP A 552 30.12 1.78 9.31
C ASP A 552 29.08 1.14 10.25
N GLY A 553 29.46 0.90 11.51
CA GLY A 553 28.56 0.41 12.57
C GLY A 553 27.48 1.41 12.94
N ASP A 554 27.80 2.70 12.97
CA ASP A 554 26.81 3.77 13.19
C ASP A 554 25.79 3.80 12.05
N CYS A 555 26.25 3.62 10.81
CA CYS A 555 25.38 3.52 9.65
C CYS A 555 24.48 2.28 9.72
N TYR A 556 25.02 1.12 10.10
CA TYR A 556 24.24 -0.10 10.29
C TYR A 556 23.16 0.09 11.36
N ASN A 557 23.54 0.60 12.53
CA ASN A 557 22.62 0.83 13.64
C ASN A 557 21.51 1.83 13.28
N LEU A 558 21.84 2.86 12.49
CA LEU A 558 20.86 3.82 12.01
C LEU A 558 19.90 3.19 11.00
N LEU A 559 20.42 2.44 10.01
CA LEU A 559 19.60 1.70 9.04
C LEU A 559 18.68 0.69 9.73
N GLU A 560 19.21 -0.11 10.64
CA GLU A 560 18.44 -1.15 11.34
C GLU A 560 17.27 -0.57 12.14
N LYS A 561 17.46 0.58 12.79
CA LYS A 561 16.38 1.29 13.49
C LYS A 561 15.31 1.79 12.52
N ILE A 562 15.69 2.37 11.39
CA ILE A 562 14.74 2.86 10.38
C ILE A 562 14.00 1.69 9.73
N GLU A 563 14.69 0.59 9.43
CA GLU A 563 14.11 -0.64 8.91
C GLU A 563 13.04 -1.20 9.84
N LYS A 564 13.28 -1.21 11.17
CA LYS A 564 12.28 -1.63 12.17
C LYS A 564 11.02 -0.77 12.12
N GLU A 565 11.14 0.54 11.94
CA GLU A 565 9.98 1.45 11.83
C GLU A 565 9.21 1.24 10.52
N VAL A 566 9.93 1.08 9.40
CA VAL A 566 9.32 0.75 8.11
C VAL A 566 8.56 -0.57 8.23
N GLU A 567 9.19 -1.63 8.76
CA GLU A 567 8.54 -2.93 8.93
C GLU A 567 7.35 -2.88 9.88
N THR A 568 7.40 -2.04 10.92
CA THR A 568 6.27 -1.83 11.83
C THR A 568 5.09 -1.18 11.10
N LEU A 569 5.36 -0.14 10.30
CA LEU A 569 4.32 0.52 9.49
C LEU A 569 3.74 -0.42 8.41
N LEU A 570 4.58 -1.26 7.79
CA LEU A 570 4.16 -2.26 6.80
C LEU A 570 3.24 -3.33 7.44
N ARG A 571 3.64 -3.90 8.59
CA ARG A 571 2.86 -4.91 9.33
C ARG A 571 1.50 -4.38 9.80
N ASN A 572 1.41 -3.08 10.07
CA ASN A 572 0.19 -2.42 10.55
C ASN A 572 -0.84 -2.10 9.45
N GLY A 573 -0.60 -2.50 8.19
CA GLY A 573 -1.53 -2.16 7.11
C GLY A 573 -1.57 -3.11 5.92
N TRP A 574 -0.54 -3.93 5.67
CA TRP A 574 -0.39 -4.62 4.39
C TRP A 574 0.05 -6.08 4.53
N ASP A 575 -0.47 -6.92 3.64
CA ASP A 575 -0.14 -8.34 3.53
C ASP A 575 1.32 -8.55 3.04
N GLN A 576 1.84 -9.77 3.18
CA GLN A 576 3.25 -10.22 2.98
C GLN A 576 3.86 -10.00 1.57
N SER A 577 3.25 -9.16 0.74
CA SER A 577 3.63 -8.87 -0.65
C SER A 577 4.78 -7.89 -0.83
N CYS A 578 5.21 -7.21 0.25
CA CYS A 578 6.40 -6.37 0.22
C CYS A 578 7.65 -7.24 0.46
N GLU A 579 8.56 -7.26 -0.50
CA GLU A 579 9.87 -7.86 -0.34
C GLU A 579 10.91 -6.84 0.12
N LYS A 580 11.91 -7.34 0.84
CA LYS A 580 13.07 -6.58 1.30
C LYS A 580 14.30 -7.08 0.57
N LEU A 581 14.96 -6.19 -0.18
CA LEU A 581 16.16 -6.50 -0.95
C LEU A 581 17.32 -5.60 -0.53
N TYR A 582 18.54 -6.12 -0.60
CA TYR A 582 19.76 -5.36 -0.34
C TYR A 582 20.36 -4.85 -1.64
N LEU A 583 20.66 -3.56 -1.68
CA LEU A 583 21.00 -2.86 -2.91
C LEU A 583 22.43 -3.15 -3.38
N CYS A 584 22.59 -3.25 -4.69
CA CYS A 584 23.87 -3.35 -5.37
C CYS A 584 24.74 -2.08 -5.16
N PRO A 585 25.93 -2.18 -4.53
CA PRO A 585 26.78 -1.01 -4.26
C PRO A 585 27.36 -0.35 -5.52
N ILE A 586 27.50 -1.09 -6.61
CA ILE A 586 28.03 -0.55 -7.89
C ILE A 586 26.97 0.34 -8.53
N GLU A 587 25.76 -0.19 -8.71
CA GLU A 587 24.65 0.59 -9.31
C GLU A 587 24.23 1.77 -8.43
N LEU A 588 24.32 1.64 -7.10
CA LEU A 588 24.14 2.75 -6.18
C LEU A 588 25.13 3.89 -6.45
N ARG A 589 26.41 3.56 -6.64
CA ARG A 589 27.46 4.55 -6.95
C ARG A 589 27.19 5.24 -8.28
N ASP A 590 26.89 4.47 -9.33
CA ASP A 590 26.60 5.00 -10.66
C ASP A 590 25.45 6.02 -10.65
N ILE A 591 24.38 5.73 -9.88
CA ILE A 591 23.24 6.64 -9.74
C ILE A 591 23.62 7.91 -8.98
N THR A 592 24.46 7.81 -7.95
CA THR A 592 24.93 8.99 -7.22
C THR A 592 25.90 9.85 -8.03
N GLU A 593 26.76 9.23 -8.85
CA GLU A 593 27.78 9.92 -9.66
C GLU A 593 27.21 10.57 -10.92
N ALA A 594 26.29 9.90 -11.64
CA ALA A 594 25.63 10.45 -12.83
C ALA A 594 24.83 11.74 -12.56
N SER A 595 24.54 12.02 -11.29
CA SER A 595 23.81 13.22 -10.86
C SER A 595 24.72 14.37 -10.39
N CYS A 596 26.04 14.17 -10.38
CA CYS A 596 27.02 15.17 -9.94
C CYS A 596 27.73 15.88 -11.10
N THR A 597 27.60 15.41 -12.34
CA THR A 597 28.17 16.05 -13.53
C THR A 597 27.28 17.20 -14.01
N ASN A 598 27.88 18.39 -14.17
CA ASN A 598 27.25 19.63 -14.64
C ASN A 598 26.43 19.43 -15.92
N CYS A 599 25.10 19.35 -15.79
CA CYS A 599 24.16 19.67 -16.88
C CYS A 599 23.57 21.06 -16.66
N ASP A 600 23.39 21.79 -17.75
CA ASP A 600 23.05 23.20 -17.83
C ASP A 600 21.83 23.62 -16.99
N LYS A 601 21.84 24.89 -16.57
CA LYS A 601 20.85 25.52 -15.67
C LYS A 601 19.39 25.42 -16.16
N GLU A 602 19.13 25.18 -17.44
CA GLU A 602 17.77 25.00 -17.97
C GLU A 602 17.23 23.56 -17.81
N GLN A 603 18.09 22.55 -17.67
CA GLN A 603 17.67 21.17 -17.36
C GLN A 603 17.55 20.90 -15.85
N GLN A 604 18.05 21.79 -14.99
CA GLN A 604 17.87 21.69 -13.54
C GLN A 604 16.41 21.85 -13.08
N LEU A 605 15.55 22.47 -13.90
CA LEU A 605 14.11 22.56 -13.65
C LEU A 605 13.36 21.28 -14.03
N SER A 606 13.91 20.45 -14.93
CA SER A 606 13.33 19.15 -15.33
C SER A 606 13.96 17.94 -14.65
N MET A 607 15.15 18.05 -14.06
CA MET A 607 15.88 16.96 -13.37
C MET A 607 15.74 16.99 -11.83
N GLN A 608 14.59 17.39 -11.31
CA GLN A 608 14.24 17.25 -9.89
C GLN A 608 13.68 15.86 -9.53
N SER A 609 13.69 14.91 -10.45
CA SER A 609 13.04 13.60 -10.32
C SER A 609 13.84 12.65 -9.43
N GLY A 610 13.13 11.87 -8.61
CA GLY A 610 13.70 10.89 -7.68
C GLY A 610 14.43 9.74 -8.37
N ILE A 611 14.62 8.61 -7.66
CA ILE A 611 15.22 7.40 -8.26
C ILE A 611 14.28 6.88 -9.36
N THR A 612 14.61 7.19 -10.61
CA THR A 612 13.82 6.83 -11.82
C THR A 612 14.19 5.46 -12.39
N ARG A 613 15.43 5.01 -12.13
CA ARG A 613 15.93 3.70 -12.55
C ARG A 613 15.89 2.73 -11.37
N GLU A 614 15.27 1.58 -11.59
CA GLU A 614 15.25 0.49 -10.62
C GLU A 614 16.68 0.03 -10.33
N ILE A 615 17.05 0.03 -9.05
CA ILE A 615 18.34 -0.44 -8.57
C ILE A 615 18.24 -1.94 -8.32
N LYS A 616 19.21 -2.71 -8.82
CA LYS A 616 19.30 -4.14 -8.54
C LYS A 616 19.44 -4.38 -7.04
N GLY A 617 18.57 -5.24 -6.52
CA GLY A 617 18.60 -5.71 -5.14
C GLY A 617 18.78 -7.22 -5.09
N TYR A 618 19.26 -7.71 -3.96
CA TYR A 618 19.43 -9.14 -3.67
C TYR A 618 18.61 -9.53 -2.44
N SER A 619 17.93 -10.67 -2.49
CA SER A 619 17.24 -11.21 -1.31
C SER A 619 18.25 -11.73 -0.28
N PHE A 620 17.84 -11.84 0.99
CA PHE A 620 18.72 -12.43 2.01
C PHE A 620 19.09 -13.88 1.67
N GLU A 621 18.18 -14.64 1.07
CA GLU A 621 18.41 -16.04 0.65
C GLU A 621 19.45 -16.13 -0.47
N GLU A 622 19.42 -15.23 -1.45
CA GLU A 622 20.44 -15.15 -2.51
C GLU A 622 21.83 -14.86 -1.92
N ILE A 623 21.90 -13.96 -0.94
CA ILE A 623 23.15 -13.63 -0.25
C ILE A 623 23.66 -14.81 0.57
N LEU A 624 22.77 -15.48 1.31
CA LEU A 624 23.11 -16.66 2.10
C LEU A 624 23.63 -17.80 1.19
N ASN A 625 22.97 -18.05 0.07
CA ASN A 625 23.39 -19.06 -0.90
C ASN A 625 24.73 -18.72 -1.55
N ALA A 626 24.99 -17.45 -1.87
CA ALA A 626 26.29 -17.03 -2.38
C ALA A 626 27.40 -17.23 -1.35
N GLU A 627 27.13 -16.97 -0.07
CA GLU A 627 28.08 -17.20 1.02
C GLU A 627 28.39 -18.70 1.22
N ILE A 628 27.35 -19.55 1.24
CA ILE A 628 27.50 -21.02 1.37
C ILE A 628 28.38 -21.58 0.26
N ASN A 629 28.19 -21.11 -0.97
CA ASN A 629 28.93 -21.60 -2.13
C ASN A 629 30.28 -20.91 -2.34
N ASN A 630 30.66 -19.97 -1.45
CA ASN A 630 31.81 -19.07 -1.63
C ASN A 630 31.83 -18.39 -3.02
N GLY A 631 30.64 -18.15 -3.55
CA GLY A 631 30.38 -17.67 -4.89
C GLY A 631 30.33 -16.15 -4.97
N SER A 632 29.93 -15.66 -6.13
CA SER A 632 29.56 -14.25 -6.31
C SER A 632 28.05 -14.14 -6.48
N LEU A 633 27.49 -12.96 -6.19
CA LEU A 633 26.05 -12.74 -6.27
C LEU A 633 25.57 -12.76 -7.73
N CYS A 634 24.75 -13.75 -8.10
CA CYS A 634 24.09 -13.90 -9.40
C CYS A 634 24.97 -13.60 -10.63
N GLY A 635 26.20 -14.15 -10.67
CA GLY A 635 27.12 -14.01 -11.81
C GLY A 635 27.79 -12.63 -11.97
N SER A 636 27.52 -11.68 -11.07
CA SER A 636 28.26 -10.42 -10.99
C SER A 636 29.52 -10.59 -10.14
N ASN A 637 30.57 -9.78 -10.32
CA ASN A 637 31.78 -9.82 -9.48
C ASN A 637 31.56 -9.30 -8.05
N ILE A 638 30.31 -9.15 -7.62
CA ILE A 638 29.92 -8.56 -6.34
C ILE A 638 29.92 -9.63 -5.26
N ARG A 639 30.46 -9.27 -4.12
CA ARG A 639 30.62 -10.15 -2.97
C ARG A 639 29.59 -9.82 -1.89
N THR A 640 29.23 -10.82 -1.10
CA THR A 640 28.22 -10.74 -0.03
C THR A 640 28.50 -9.63 0.98
N TRP A 641 29.76 -9.48 1.39
CA TRP A 641 30.23 -8.44 2.32
C TRP A 641 30.27 -7.03 1.72
N GLU A 642 30.14 -6.87 0.40
CA GLU A 642 30.01 -5.54 -0.23
C GLU A 642 28.56 -5.04 -0.13
N VAL A 643 27.60 -5.97 0.00
CA VAL A 643 26.17 -5.67 0.12
C VAL A 643 25.77 -5.51 1.60
N LEU A 644 26.14 -6.47 2.46
CA LEU A 644 25.82 -6.45 3.90
C LEU A 644 26.94 -5.86 4.76
N PHE A 645 26.61 -5.28 5.91
CA PHE A 645 27.60 -4.73 6.85
C PHE A 645 28.34 -5.86 7.61
N PRO A 646 29.53 -6.31 7.16
CA PRO A 646 30.25 -7.35 7.90
C PRO A 646 30.58 -6.84 9.30
N GLN A 647 30.75 -7.75 10.27
CA GLN A 647 31.08 -7.46 11.68
C GLN A 647 29.96 -6.81 12.52
N HIS A 648 28.97 -6.18 11.89
CA HIS A 648 27.79 -5.60 12.55
C HIS A 648 26.53 -6.42 12.28
N ASP A 649 26.34 -6.85 11.03
CA ASP A 649 25.24 -7.74 10.64
C ASP A 649 25.56 -9.20 10.99
N THR A 650 24.94 -9.69 12.05
CA THR A 650 25.16 -11.04 12.59
C THR A 650 24.25 -12.10 11.96
N ARG A 651 23.39 -11.75 11.00
CA ARG A 651 22.38 -12.70 10.47
C ARG A 651 23.00 -13.88 9.73
N ILE A 652 24.04 -13.65 8.92
CA ILE A 652 24.77 -14.74 8.25
C ILE A 652 25.47 -15.62 9.30
N LEU A 653 26.11 -15.01 10.29
CA LEU A 653 26.77 -15.73 11.37
C LEU A 653 25.80 -16.64 12.13
N ARG A 654 24.58 -16.19 12.42
CA ARG A 654 23.54 -17.02 13.07
C ARG A 654 23.11 -18.21 12.21
N HIS A 655 23.02 -18.04 10.89
CA HIS A 655 22.60 -19.12 9.99
C HIS A 655 23.70 -20.15 9.74
N LEU A 656 24.94 -19.71 9.52
CA LEU A 656 26.05 -20.60 9.13
C LEU A 656 26.90 -21.07 10.32
N GLY A 657 26.80 -20.39 11.45
CA GLY A 657 27.55 -20.70 12.66
C GLY A 657 29.06 -20.84 12.40
N TRP A 658 29.63 -21.98 12.77
CA TRP A 658 31.06 -22.28 12.60
C TRP A 658 31.52 -22.34 11.13
N ASN A 659 30.59 -22.56 10.18
CA ASN A 659 30.89 -22.59 8.75
C ASN A 659 30.89 -21.18 8.13
N CYS A 660 30.51 -20.17 8.90
CA CYS A 660 30.55 -18.78 8.46
C CYS A 660 31.98 -18.33 8.15
N ASN A 661 32.14 -17.43 7.19
CA ASN A 661 33.41 -16.80 6.89
C ASN A 661 33.87 -15.89 8.04
N THR A 662 35.18 -15.85 8.30
CA THR A 662 35.80 -15.02 9.36
C THR A 662 35.50 -13.53 9.24
N ARG A 663 35.12 -13.05 8.05
CA ARG A 663 34.73 -11.64 7.83
C ARG A 663 33.44 -11.23 8.54
N PHE A 664 32.57 -12.18 8.88
CA PHE A 664 31.34 -11.95 9.62
C PHE A 664 31.50 -12.17 11.13
N ILE A 665 32.74 -12.37 11.62
CA ILE A 665 33.01 -12.35 13.07
C ILE A 665 32.56 -10.99 13.61
N GLU A 666 31.81 -11.01 14.70
CA GLU A 666 31.32 -9.83 15.39
C GLU A 666 32.47 -8.88 15.73
N GLY A 667 32.31 -7.58 15.45
CA GLY A 667 33.38 -6.60 15.59
C GLY A 667 33.99 -6.51 17.00
N SER A 668 33.19 -6.75 18.04
CA SER A 668 33.67 -6.79 19.44
C SER A 668 34.65 -7.95 19.68
N THR A 669 34.34 -9.13 19.13
CA THR A 669 35.20 -10.32 19.18
C THR A 669 36.45 -10.12 18.34
N LEU A 670 36.28 -9.53 17.16
CA LEU A 670 37.37 -9.28 16.23
C LEU A 670 38.41 -8.28 16.79
N LYS A 671 37.96 -7.21 17.46
CA LYS A 671 38.84 -6.24 18.16
C LYS A 671 39.68 -6.92 19.25
N LYS A 672 39.10 -7.86 20.01
CA LYS A 672 39.86 -8.62 21.00
C LYS A 672 40.89 -9.54 20.35
N LEU A 673 40.53 -10.20 19.25
CA LEU A 673 41.48 -11.00 18.48
C LEU A 673 42.64 -10.16 17.96
N TYR A 674 42.38 -8.93 17.49
CA TYR A 674 43.44 -8.01 17.07
C TYR A 674 44.40 -7.70 18.22
N HIS A 675 43.86 -7.33 19.39
CA HIS A 675 44.69 -7.03 20.55
C HIS A 675 45.58 -8.22 20.95
N LEU A 676 45.03 -9.44 20.91
CA LEU A 676 45.77 -10.65 21.26
C LEU A 676 46.80 -11.05 20.20
N LEU A 677 46.49 -10.93 18.90
CA LEU A 677 47.31 -11.48 17.81
C LEU A 677 48.30 -10.48 17.20
N ASP A 678 48.04 -9.17 17.34
CA ASP A 678 48.93 -8.12 16.81
C ASP A 678 50.15 -7.88 17.71
N GLU A 679 50.02 -8.15 19.02
CA GLU A 679 51.15 -8.10 19.94
C GLU A 679 52.13 -9.25 19.68
N ILE A 680 53.43 -8.96 19.77
CA ILE A 680 54.47 -9.96 19.58
C ILE A 680 54.40 -10.95 20.74
N HIS A 681 53.85 -12.13 20.45
CA HIS A 681 53.79 -13.19 21.43
C HIS A 681 55.22 -13.72 21.74
N PRO A 682 55.58 -13.99 23.00
CA PRO A 682 56.94 -14.44 23.37
C PRO A 682 57.45 -15.68 22.64
N THR A 683 56.53 -16.50 22.13
CA THR A 683 56.83 -17.72 21.36
C THR A 683 56.75 -17.54 19.84
N GLY A 684 56.55 -16.31 19.34
CA GLY A 684 56.38 -16.02 17.91
C GLY A 684 55.03 -16.45 17.34
N HIS A 685 54.06 -16.82 18.18
CA HIS A 685 52.73 -17.26 17.77
C HIS A 685 51.76 -16.09 17.56
N ASP A 686 52.16 -15.14 16.72
CA ASP A 686 51.41 -13.91 16.40
C ASP A 686 50.72 -14.01 15.02
N TRP A 687 50.20 -12.88 14.54
CA TRP A 687 49.56 -12.77 13.23
C TRP A 687 50.42 -13.25 12.04
N ARG A 688 51.76 -13.24 12.16
CA ARG A 688 52.67 -13.68 11.08
C ARG A 688 52.57 -15.20 10.90
N TRP A 689 52.56 -15.93 12.01
CA TRP A 689 52.38 -17.38 11.97
C TRP A 689 50.95 -17.76 11.59
N LEU A 690 49.96 -16.96 11.99
CA LEU A 690 48.59 -17.12 11.53
C LEU A 690 48.48 -16.97 10.00
N ALA A 691 49.18 -16.00 9.39
CA ALA A 691 49.23 -15.82 7.94
C ALA A 691 49.85 -17.02 7.22
N GLU A 692 50.88 -17.64 7.82
CA GLU A 692 51.48 -18.86 7.31
C GLU A 692 50.51 -20.05 7.36
N LEU A 693 49.80 -20.24 8.47
CA LEU A 693 48.84 -21.33 8.64
C LEU A 693 47.61 -21.20 7.74
N LEU A 694 47.05 -19.99 7.62
CA LEU A 694 45.84 -19.75 6.82
C LEU A 694 46.12 -19.72 5.32
N GLY A 695 47.27 -19.19 4.91
CA GLY A 695 47.53 -18.81 3.52
C GLY A 695 48.85 -19.28 2.94
N LYS A 696 49.69 -20.01 3.71
CA LYS A 696 51.08 -20.31 3.37
C LYS A 696 51.87 -19.04 3.01
N ALA A 697 51.62 -17.96 3.74
CA ALA A 697 52.26 -16.67 3.49
C ALA A 697 53.79 -16.80 3.57
N THR A 698 54.47 -16.38 2.51
CA THR A 698 55.93 -16.30 2.50
C THR A 698 56.40 -15.06 3.27
N ILE A 699 57.69 -15.02 3.63
CA ILE A 699 58.33 -13.85 4.28
C ILE A 699 58.04 -12.55 3.50
N SER A 700 58.00 -12.62 2.17
CA SER A 700 57.67 -11.46 1.32
C SER A 700 56.23 -10.97 1.52
N ILE A 701 55.27 -11.87 1.71
CA ILE A 701 53.86 -11.50 1.90
C ILE A 701 53.65 -10.93 3.30
N VAL A 702 54.31 -11.51 4.31
CA VAL A 702 54.27 -10.99 5.69
C VAL A 702 54.80 -9.56 5.73
N LYS A 703 55.93 -9.27 5.07
CA LYS A 703 56.44 -7.89 4.95
C LYS A 703 55.47 -6.94 4.26
N GLN A 704 54.81 -7.39 3.19
CA GLN A 704 53.79 -6.57 2.52
C GLN A 704 52.61 -6.23 3.45
N ILE A 705 52.15 -7.21 4.24
CA ILE A 705 51.07 -6.99 5.21
C ILE A 705 51.52 -6.01 6.31
N GLU A 706 52.75 -6.13 6.80
CA GLU A 706 53.31 -5.23 7.81
C GLU A 706 53.46 -3.79 7.30
N GLU A 707 53.96 -3.62 6.08
CA GLU A 707 54.06 -2.33 5.40
C GLU A 707 52.68 -1.71 5.16
N GLU A 708 51.70 -2.52 4.72
CA GLU A 708 50.33 -2.07 4.50
C GLU A 708 49.62 -1.69 5.80
N ALA A 709 49.79 -2.48 6.86
CA ALA A 709 49.28 -2.21 8.21
C ALA A 709 49.82 -0.88 8.72
N THR A 710 51.13 -0.66 8.62
CA THR A 710 51.81 0.56 9.07
C THR A 710 51.35 1.78 8.26
N LYS A 711 51.28 1.64 6.93
CA LYS A 711 50.88 2.74 6.03
C LYS A 711 49.43 3.17 6.24
N LYS A 712 48.53 2.22 6.50
CA LYS A 712 47.08 2.47 6.64
C LYS A 712 46.63 2.63 8.09
N GLY A 713 47.50 2.41 9.07
CA GLY A 713 47.15 2.40 10.50
C GLY A 713 46.15 1.29 10.86
N LEU A 714 46.25 0.11 10.22
CA LEU A 714 45.32 -1.01 10.39
C LEU A 714 45.98 -2.16 11.16
N SER A 715 45.17 -2.98 11.82
CA SER A 715 45.62 -4.24 12.43
C SER A 715 46.19 -5.20 11.38
N PRO A 716 47.43 -5.71 11.54
CA PRO A 716 47.97 -6.78 10.70
C PRO A 716 47.08 -8.03 10.68
N THR A 717 46.52 -8.43 11.82
CA THR A 717 45.55 -9.54 11.89
C THR A 717 44.32 -9.29 11.02
N SER A 718 43.81 -8.05 10.98
CA SER A 718 42.71 -7.68 10.07
C SER A 718 43.06 -7.91 8.61
N LEU A 719 44.27 -7.51 8.19
CA LEU A 719 44.75 -7.70 6.83
C LEU A 719 44.94 -9.18 6.49
N VAL A 720 45.43 -9.99 7.43
CA VAL A 720 45.56 -11.45 7.27
C VAL A 720 44.19 -12.09 7.02
N LEU A 721 43.20 -11.82 7.88
CA LEU A 721 41.86 -12.40 7.76
C LEU A 721 41.12 -11.90 6.51
N ASN A 722 41.37 -10.66 6.08
CA ASN A 722 40.83 -10.14 4.82
C ASN A 722 41.49 -10.78 3.60
N ARG A 723 42.80 -11.05 3.64
CA ARG A 723 43.56 -11.64 2.54
C ARG A 723 43.31 -13.14 2.39
N TYR A 724 43.12 -13.83 3.51
CA TYR A 724 42.86 -15.27 3.58
C TYR A 724 41.50 -15.55 4.22
N PRO A 725 40.41 -15.34 3.47
CA PRO A 725 39.07 -15.65 3.95
C PRO A 725 38.94 -17.16 4.19
N VAL A 726 38.70 -17.53 5.44
CA VAL A 726 38.50 -18.92 5.88
C VAL A 726 37.22 -19.02 6.69
N THR A 727 36.78 -20.23 7.01
CA THR A 727 35.65 -20.41 7.94
C THR A 727 36.09 -20.19 9.39
N ILE A 728 35.15 -19.84 10.27
CA ILE A 728 35.43 -19.69 11.72
C ILE A 728 35.94 -21.02 12.30
N SER A 729 35.47 -22.17 11.82
CA SER A 729 35.99 -23.49 12.19
C SER A 729 37.47 -23.65 11.84
N GLN A 730 37.88 -23.24 10.62
CA GLN A 730 39.28 -23.29 10.19
C GLN A 730 40.16 -22.31 10.98
N LEU A 731 39.64 -21.12 11.31
CA LEU A 731 40.32 -20.18 12.19
C LEU A 731 40.53 -20.78 13.59
N LYS A 732 39.49 -21.40 14.18
CA LYS A 732 39.59 -22.10 15.47
C LYS A 732 40.65 -23.19 15.44
N GLN A 733 40.67 -24.01 14.39
CA GLN A 733 41.66 -25.07 14.22
C GLN A 733 43.08 -24.48 14.13
N SER A 734 43.27 -23.40 13.37
CA SER A 734 44.56 -22.74 13.22
C SER A 734 45.05 -22.15 14.55
N LEU A 735 44.17 -21.48 15.31
CA LEU A 735 44.50 -20.96 16.63
C LEU A 735 44.83 -22.07 17.65
N SER A 736 44.17 -23.22 17.54
CA SER A 736 44.48 -24.42 18.35
C SER A 736 45.87 -24.99 18.01
N ILE A 737 46.22 -25.08 16.72
CA ILE A 737 47.58 -25.46 16.28
C ILE A 737 48.62 -24.48 16.81
N MET A 738 48.31 -23.18 16.82
CA MET A 738 49.18 -22.14 17.39
C MET A 738 49.27 -22.17 18.91
N LYS A 739 48.49 -23.02 19.59
CA LYS A 739 48.33 -23.06 21.06
C LYS A 739 47.93 -21.70 21.66
N ARG A 740 47.09 -20.94 20.94
CA ARG A 740 46.54 -19.65 21.39
C ARG A 740 45.24 -19.85 22.18
N GLU A 741 45.38 -20.45 23.37
CA GLU A 741 44.26 -20.71 24.29
C GLU A 741 43.59 -19.45 24.82
N ASP A 742 44.24 -18.29 24.68
CA ASP A 742 43.70 -16.97 25.00
C ASP A 742 42.69 -16.46 23.95
N CYS A 743 42.83 -16.87 22.68
CA CYS A 743 41.96 -16.44 21.58
C CYS A 743 40.70 -17.30 21.45
N LEU A 744 40.79 -18.60 21.75
CA LEU A 744 39.70 -19.56 21.59
C LEU A 744 38.44 -19.21 22.41
N PRO A 745 38.53 -18.80 23.68
CA PRO A 745 37.36 -18.46 24.49
C PRO A 745 36.56 -17.28 23.94
N GLU A 746 37.20 -16.33 23.27
CA GLU A 746 36.48 -15.18 22.70
C GLU A 746 35.63 -15.58 21.50
N ILE A 747 36.12 -16.48 20.65
CA ILE A 747 35.33 -17.06 19.55
C ILE A 747 34.20 -17.94 20.09
N GLU A 748 34.46 -18.74 21.12
CA GLU A 748 33.44 -19.60 21.73
C GLU A 748 32.35 -18.80 22.45
N LYS A 749 32.72 -17.76 23.21
CA LYS A 749 31.76 -16.82 23.83
C LYS A 749 30.88 -16.14 22.79
N MET A 750 31.44 -15.76 21.64
CA MET A 750 30.66 -15.22 20.52
C MET A 750 29.63 -16.25 20.03
N MET A 751 30.05 -17.49 19.78
CA MET A 751 29.16 -18.54 19.30
C MET A 751 28.07 -18.93 20.30
N ILE A 752 28.39 -18.97 21.60
CA ILE A 752 27.42 -19.25 22.67
C ILE A 752 26.33 -18.17 22.70
N ARG A 753 26.68 -16.89 22.56
CA ARG A 753 25.72 -15.78 22.55
C ARG A 753 24.66 -15.92 21.45
N PHE A 754 25.02 -16.51 20.31
CA PHE A 754 24.11 -16.67 19.17
C PHE A 754 23.28 -17.95 19.21
N ASN A 755 23.68 -18.96 19.99
CA ASN A 755 22.89 -20.17 20.19
C ASN A 755 21.84 -20.02 21.32
N SER A 756 21.96 -18.98 22.15
CA SER A 756 21.07 -18.72 23.29
C SER A 756 19.91 -17.76 23.00
N THR A 757 19.82 -17.22 21.79
CA THR A 757 18.80 -16.25 21.32
C THR A 757 18.16 -16.76 20.06
#